data_AF-A0A8M9PQ94-F1
#
_entry.id   AF-A0A8M9PQ94-F1
#
_cell.length_a   1.000
_cell.length_b   1.000
_cell.length_c   1.000
_cell.angle_alpha   90.00
_cell.angle_beta   90.00
_cell.angle_gamma   90.00
#
_symmetry.space_group_name_H-M   'P 1'
#
loop_
_entity.id
_entity.type
_entity.pdbx_description
1 polymer ?
#
loop_
_entity_poly.entity_id
_entity_poly.type
_entity_poly.pdbx_seq_one_letter_code
_entity_poly.pdbx_strand_id
1 'polypeptide(L)'
;MMGEAEDEKNRTGRLFENFVQATDCKSTLQAFNILCGSLELDPLEHSSFYGSLKSSLTCWKAKALWSKLDKRASHKEYKKGRACEGIKCLIIGGGPCGLRTAIELAFLGAKVVVIEKRDTFSRNNVLHLWPYTIHDLRALGAKKFYGKFCAGAIDHISIRQLQLMLLKIALILGVEFHVNVEFVKLAEPPEDQENEGPGWRADIRPADHPVADFDFDVVVGADGRRNSLEGFRRKEFRGKLAIAITANFTNRNTTAEAKVEEISGVAFIFNQKFFQDLRQETGIDLENIVYYKDNTHYFVMTAKKQSLLDKGVIIHDYIDTEALLNSENVNQEALLVYAREAADYATHYQLPTLDYAMNHCAQPDVAMFDFTSMYASENAALVRERFGHSVLVALVGDSLLEPFWPMGTGCARGFLAAFDTAWMVKSWAQGRNPLEVLAERESLYRLLPQTTPENIAKNFDLYTIDPGTRYPNLNSNCVRPHQVRNNYICGEMKLCSLERASTIRRPVNLARRESEIRPGRLLTWCQKQTEGYRDVNVTDLTSCWSNGLALCALIHRFRPQLIDYDSLNEQDCARNLQLAFDVAEKEFGIKPFITGKELASGQEPDKSSMSIYLSKFYELFRGTPLPPSDSKRDDDANNEKCPSGSPKSVYKSLSLQPRKRIPKNDKKVEDTDAISKRRRKLNYLEETTKSYNQSSSVSSEGRELKENKVKFMATQLLAKFEDSTASCSLRRQPSIKREFPQTLGDVCHACKKRVFVVERLSAEGFHFHRECFRCETCRAPLRQGGHCFHSEEGKLYCKLHFAQRKSLVKNGRTETLHTTCNDGSHHGSSWTPESHEDHLQAESAGILSCVKRSLCWPLHVSQTVCAVPRRVCTWLHGKVSAARVHLMDNAGDYAFLYELLSVGLPLLAILHEQLLQMYAEAEPFNLQPLQHWLEEHMGHWVLA
;
A
#
# COMPACT_ATOMS: atom_id res chain seq x y z
N MET A 1 -15.44 26.52 -54.93
CA MET A 1 -16.02 26.09 -53.64
C MET A 1 -15.92 24.59 -53.41
N MET A 2 -16.57 23.70 -54.19
CA MET A 2 -16.54 22.25 -53.87
C MET A 2 -15.13 21.63 -53.91
N GLY A 3 -14.30 21.97 -54.91
CA GLY A 3 -12.92 21.46 -54.99
C GLY A 3 -12.05 21.91 -53.81
N GLU A 4 -12.09 23.19 -53.44
CA GLU A 4 -11.31 23.74 -52.31
C GLU A 4 -11.65 23.03 -50.99
N ALA A 5 -12.95 22.78 -50.73
CA ALA A 5 -13.40 22.06 -49.54
C ALA A 5 -13.10 20.54 -49.56
N GLU A 6 -12.59 20.00 -50.67
CA GLU A 6 -12.13 18.61 -50.80
C GLU A 6 -10.60 18.54 -50.74
N ASP A 7 -9.90 19.49 -51.35
CA ASP A 7 -8.45 19.71 -51.20
C ASP A 7 -8.05 20.07 -49.76
N GLU A 8 -8.85 20.87 -49.06
CA GLU A 8 -8.65 21.20 -47.64
C GLU A 8 -8.81 19.96 -46.75
N LYS A 9 -9.84 19.13 -46.98
CA LYS A 9 -10.00 17.84 -46.28
C LYS A 9 -8.84 16.88 -46.58
N ASN A 10 -8.31 16.91 -47.81
CA ASN A 10 -7.08 16.20 -48.18
C ASN A 10 -5.85 16.74 -47.43
N ARG A 11 -5.70 18.07 -47.33
CA ARG A 11 -4.59 18.74 -46.63
C ARG A 11 -4.58 18.38 -45.14
N THR A 12 -5.70 18.53 -44.44
CA THR A 12 -5.82 18.17 -43.02
C THR A 12 -5.66 16.66 -42.81
N GLY A 13 -6.14 15.84 -43.75
CA GLY A 13 -5.86 14.40 -43.77
C GLY A 13 -4.37 14.08 -43.80
N ARG A 14 -3.60 14.74 -44.68
CA ARG A 14 -2.13 14.61 -44.77
C ARG A 14 -1.43 15.08 -43.49
N LEU A 15 -1.84 16.19 -42.88
CA LEU A 15 -1.27 16.66 -41.61
C LEU A 15 -1.47 15.64 -40.48
N PHE A 16 -2.66 15.06 -40.36
CA PHE A 16 -2.90 13.97 -39.40
C PHE A 16 -2.09 12.71 -39.71
N GLU A 17 -1.86 12.38 -40.99
CA GLU A 17 -0.98 11.28 -41.36
C GLU A 17 0.48 11.53 -40.98
N ASN A 18 1.00 12.75 -41.18
CA ASN A 18 2.35 13.12 -40.73
C ASN A 18 2.50 12.95 -39.21
N PHE A 19 1.52 13.42 -38.42
CA PHE A 19 1.47 13.21 -36.98
C PHE A 19 1.41 11.72 -36.59
N VAL A 20 0.58 10.92 -37.27
CA VAL A 20 0.50 9.47 -37.05
C VAL A 20 1.83 8.78 -37.38
N GLN A 21 2.52 9.19 -38.44
CA GLN A 21 3.77 8.58 -38.92
C GLN A 21 5.05 9.05 -38.21
N ALA A 22 5.03 10.18 -37.48
CA ALA A 22 6.17 10.73 -36.75
C ALA A 22 6.93 9.69 -35.88
N THR A 23 8.27 9.68 -35.94
CA THR A 23 9.11 8.59 -35.39
C THR A 23 9.93 8.99 -34.15
N ASP A 24 9.86 10.25 -33.74
CA ASP A 24 10.44 10.78 -32.50
C ASP A 24 9.47 11.73 -31.77
N CYS A 25 9.85 12.17 -30.57
CA CYS A 25 8.99 12.99 -29.70
C CYS A 25 8.84 14.44 -30.24
N LYS A 26 9.92 15.07 -30.71
CA LYS A 26 9.90 16.44 -31.24
C LYS A 26 9.07 16.50 -32.54
N SER A 27 9.30 15.56 -33.46
CA SER A 27 8.53 15.52 -34.71
C SER A 27 7.05 15.22 -34.45
N THR A 28 6.73 14.42 -33.43
CA THR A 28 5.33 14.17 -33.01
C THR A 28 4.68 15.44 -32.48
N LEU A 29 5.33 16.18 -31.58
CA LEU A 29 4.82 17.44 -31.03
C LEU A 29 4.69 18.52 -32.10
N GLN A 30 5.70 18.68 -32.97
CA GLN A 30 5.66 19.65 -34.08
C GLN A 30 4.53 19.34 -35.07
N ALA A 31 4.38 18.08 -35.49
CA ALA A 31 3.30 17.68 -36.40
C ALA A 31 1.90 17.85 -35.75
N PHE A 32 1.79 17.65 -34.44
CA PHE A 32 0.55 17.92 -33.70
C PHE A 32 0.21 19.41 -33.64
N ASN A 33 1.19 20.27 -33.33
CA ASN A 33 0.98 21.71 -33.25
C ASN A 33 0.62 22.30 -34.63
N ILE A 34 1.24 21.80 -35.71
CA ILE A 34 0.89 22.18 -37.09
C ILE A 34 -0.54 21.72 -37.45
N LEU A 35 -0.96 20.52 -36.99
CA LEU A 35 -2.33 20.04 -37.19
C LEU A 35 -3.35 20.90 -36.42
N CYS A 36 -3.06 21.27 -35.17
CA CYS A 36 -3.95 22.09 -34.33
C CYS A 36 -4.07 23.52 -34.89
N GLY A 37 -2.95 24.15 -35.26
CA GLY A 37 -2.96 25.47 -35.90
C GLY A 37 -3.67 25.47 -37.26
N SER A 38 -3.57 24.39 -38.03
CA SER A 38 -4.32 24.21 -39.29
C SER A 38 -5.80 23.84 -39.09
N LEU A 39 -6.27 23.73 -37.85
CA LEU A 39 -7.67 23.47 -37.47
C LEU A 39 -8.26 24.56 -36.57
N GLU A 40 -7.50 25.61 -36.27
CA GLU A 40 -7.85 26.69 -35.34
C GLU A 40 -8.26 26.17 -33.94
N LEU A 41 -7.58 25.11 -33.47
CA LEU A 41 -7.81 24.50 -32.16
C LEU A 41 -6.66 24.79 -31.19
N ASP A 42 -6.99 25.23 -29.98
CA ASP A 42 -6.03 25.36 -28.88
C ASP A 42 -6.05 24.09 -27.98
N PRO A 43 -4.93 23.34 -27.86
CA PRO A 43 -4.80 22.22 -26.92
C PRO A 43 -4.98 22.58 -25.44
N LEU A 44 -4.92 23.87 -25.07
CA LEU A 44 -5.13 24.31 -23.69
C LEU A 44 -6.61 24.15 -23.25
N GLU A 45 -7.58 24.24 -24.17
CA GLU A 45 -9.02 24.03 -23.95
C GLU A 45 -9.41 22.54 -23.76
N HIS A 46 -8.74 21.85 -22.83
CA HIS A 46 -8.83 20.40 -22.65
C HIS A 46 -10.26 19.80 -22.57
N SER A 47 -11.25 20.56 -22.09
CA SER A 47 -12.63 20.11 -21.89
C SER A 47 -13.45 20.01 -23.18
N SER A 48 -13.15 20.85 -24.18
CA SER A 48 -13.79 20.86 -25.51
C SER A 48 -12.93 20.12 -26.54
N PHE A 49 -11.60 20.17 -26.39
CA PHE A 49 -10.60 19.88 -27.42
C PHE A 49 -10.80 18.57 -28.18
N TYR A 50 -10.94 17.41 -27.50
CA TYR A 50 -11.13 16.13 -28.20
C TYR A 50 -12.44 16.09 -29.01
N GLY A 51 -13.49 16.77 -28.53
CA GLY A 51 -14.75 16.91 -29.26
C GLY A 51 -14.55 17.71 -30.55
N SER A 52 -13.93 18.88 -30.45
CA SER A 52 -13.63 19.78 -31.57
C SER A 52 -12.65 19.16 -32.59
N LEU A 53 -11.59 18.51 -32.12
CA LEU A 53 -10.64 17.78 -32.97
C LEU A 53 -11.33 16.66 -33.76
N LYS A 54 -12.27 15.94 -33.13
CA LYS A 54 -13.04 14.88 -33.77
C LYS A 54 -14.06 15.41 -34.79
N SER A 55 -14.73 16.54 -34.52
CA SER A 55 -15.69 17.14 -35.45
C SER A 55 -14.99 17.78 -36.65
N SER A 56 -13.83 18.42 -36.48
CA SER A 56 -13.06 18.98 -37.57
C SER A 56 -12.35 17.90 -38.41
N LEU A 57 -11.73 16.90 -37.77
CA LEU A 57 -11.00 15.83 -38.48
C LEU A 57 -11.92 14.69 -38.94
N THR A 58 -12.78 14.99 -39.91
CA THR A 58 -13.75 14.04 -40.49
C THR A 58 -13.15 12.99 -41.44
N CYS A 59 -11.84 12.97 -41.66
CA CYS A 59 -11.18 12.12 -42.67
C CYS A 59 -11.36 10.61 -42.38
N TRP A 60 -11.52 9.79 -43.43
CA TRP A 60 -11.78 8.34 -43.27
C TRP A 60 -10.67 7.62 -42.50
N LYS A 61 -9.43 8.10 -42.62
CA LYS A 61 -8.25 7.57 -41.93
C LYS A 61 -8.27 7.80 -40.41
N ALA A 62 -9.09 8.72 -39.91
CA ALA A 62 -9.27 9.02 -38.48
C ALA A 62 -10.51 8.34 -37.86
N LYS A 63 -11.61 8.17 -38.62
CA LYS A 63 -12.89 7.61 -38.12
C LYS A 63 -12.74 6.29 -37.34
N ALA A 64 -11.84 5.40 -37.78
CA ALA A 64 -11.58 4.11 -37.12
C ALA A 64 -10.85 4.24 -35.76
N LEU A 65 -10.13 5.33 -35.52
CA LEU A 65 -9.56 5.69 -34.21
C LEU A 65 -10.63 6.35 -33.33
N TRP A 66 -11.45 7.24 -33.89
CA TRP A 66 -12.54 7.90 -33.19
C TRP A 66 -13.54 6.91 -32.59
N SER A 67 -13.98 5.91 -33.35
CA SER A 67 -14.84 4.82 -32.85
C SER A 67 -14.24 4.05 -31.66
N LYS A 68 -12.91 3.93 -31.60
CA LYS A 68 -12.18 3.23 -30.54
C LYS A 68 -12.06 4.06 -29.26
N LEU A 69 -11.64 5.32 -29.38
CA LEU A 69 -11.53 6.24 -28.26
C LEU A 69 -12.91 6.58 -27.69
N ASP A 70 -13.92 6.77 -28.55
CA ASP A 70 -15.31 6.96 -28.13
C ASP A 70 -15.88 5.73 -27.39
N LYS A 71 -15.57 4.49 -27.83
CA LYS A 71 -15.94 3.28 -27.08
C LYS A 71 -15.36 3.32 -25.67
N ARG A 72 -14.07 3.66 -25.50
CA ARG A 72 -13.44 3.78 -24.17
C ARG A 72 -14.10 4.90 -23.34
N ALA A 73 -14.24 6.10 -23.89
CA ALA A 73 -14.87 7.25 -23.23
C ALA A 73 -16.34 7.00 -22.81
N SER A 74 -17.06 6.11 -23.51
CA SER A 74 -18.45 5.76 -23.16
C SER A 74 -18.61 4.87 -21.91
N HIS A 75 -17.53 4.33 -21.33
CA HIS A 75 -17.65 3.51 -20.13
C HIS A 75 -18.24 4.31 -18.95
N LYS A 76 -19.12 3.68 -18.17
CA LYS A 76 -19.90 4.28 -17.08
C LYS A 76 -19.04 5.05 -16.05
N GLU A 77 -17.81 4.60 -15.84
CA GLU A 77 -16.90 5.13 -14.82
C GLU A 77 -16.44 6.56 -15.10
N TYR A 78 -16.36 6.95 -16.37
CA TYR A 78 -15.92 8.28 -16.82
C TYR A 78 -17.03 9.34 -16.80
N LYS A 79 -18.29 8.94 -16.59
CA LYS A 79 -19.47 9.82 -16.64
C LYS A 79 -19.52 10.74 -17.89
N LYS A 80 -19.06 10.27 -19.05
CA LYS A 80 -18.88 11.07 -20.30
C LYS A 80 -17.89 12.25 -20.15
N GLY A 81 -16.75 12.04 -19.47
CA GLY A 81 -15.75 13.09 -19.22
C GLY A 81 -16.13 14.08 -18.12
N ARG A 82 -16.98 13.66 -17.17
CA ARG A 82 -17.47 14.48 -16.04
C ARG A 82 -17.33 13.78 -14.69
N ALA A 83 -16.30 12.95 -14.57
CA ALA A 83 -16.00 12.22 -13.33
C ALA A 83 -14.96 12.95 -12.46
N CYS A 84 -14.09 13.74 -13.08
CA CYS A 84 -13.07 14.60 -12.45
C CYS A 84 -13.07 16.01 -13.08
N GLU A 85 -14.23 16.50 -13.51
CA GLU A 85 -14.41 17.85 -14.05
C GLU A 85 -13.96 18.89 -13.01
N GLY A 86 -13.10 19.82 -13.40
CA GLY A 86 -12.48 20.82 -12.51
C GLY A 86 -11.19 20.39 -11.80
N ILE A 87 -10.85 19.09 -11.75
CA ILE A 87 -9.61 18.62 -11.12
C ILE A 87 -8.38 18.88 -12.00
N LYS A 88 -7.32 19.44 -11.41
CA LYS A 88 -6.02 19.68 -12.04
C LYS A 88 -5.01 18.60 -11.62
N CYS A 89 -4.39 17.94 -12.60
CA CYS A 89 -3.45 16.84 -12.40
C CYS A 89 -2.07 17.14 -13.02
N LEU A 90 -1.00 17.09 -12.22
CA LEU A 90 0.38 17.05 -12.72
C LEU A 90 0.93 15.62 -12.74
N ILE A 91 1.58 15.22 -13.83
CA ILE A 91 2.26 13.92 -13.96
C ILE A 91 3.73 14.14 -14.23
N ILE A 92 4.58 13.57 -13.38
CA ILE A 92 6.03 13.67 -13.46
C ILE A 92 6.56 12.44 -14.19
N GLY A 93 7.05 12.61 -15.42
CA GLY A 93 7.63 11.56 -16.26
C GLY A 93 6.73 11.13 -17.42
N GLY A 94 7.21 11.36 -18.65
CA GLY A 94 6.59 10.92 -19.91
C GLY A 94 6.84 9.44 -20.25
N GLY A 95 7.08 8.60 -19.23
CA GLY A 95 7.23 7.16 -19.38
C GLY A 95 5.92 6.47 -19.77
N PRO A 96 5.96 5.18 -20.21
CA PRO A 96 4.75 4.45 -20.60
C PRO A 96 3.65 4.49 -19.53
N CYS A 97 4.02 4.32 -18.26
CA CYS A 97 3.07 4.29 -17.15
C CYS A 97 2.48 5.68 -16.84
N GLY A 98 3.29 6.75 -16.93
CA GLY A 98 2.85 8.14 -16.74
C GLY A 98 1.88 8.57 -17.85
N LEU A 99 2.25 8.35 -19.12
CA LEU A 99 1.36 8.58 -20.26
C LEU A 99 0.09 7.72 -20.19
N ARG A 100 0.18 6.47 -19.72
CA ARG A 100 -0.99 5.61 -19.54
C ARG A 100 -1.95 6.13 -18.46
N THR A 101 -1.44 6.68 -17.35
CA THR A 101 -2.26 7.39 -16.36
C THR A 101 -2.87 8.65 -16.95
N ALA A 102 -2.09 9.45 -17.71
CA ALA A 102 -2.57 10.69 -18.32
C ALA A 102 -3.82 10.49 -19.18
N ILE A 103 -3.81 9.42 -20.00
CA ILE A 103 -4.94 9.02 -20.84
C ILE A 103 -6.21 8.70 -20.01
N GLU A 104 -6.10 8.02 -18.87
CA GLU A 104 -7.27 7.72 -18.03
C GLU A 104 -7.78 8.95 -17.27
N LEU A 105 -6.88 9.84 -16.82
CA LEU A 105 -7.28 11.10 -16.16
C LEU A 105 -7.94 12.07 -17.15
N ALA A 106 -7.48 12.10 -18.41
CA ALA A 106 -8.16 12.83 -19.49
C ALA A 106 -9.55 12.23 -19.80
N PHE A 107 -9.69 10.91 -19.91
CA PHE A 107 -11.01 10.28 -20.06
C PHE A 107 -11.96 10.57 -18.88
N LEU A 108 -11.44 10.77 -17.66
CA LEU A 108 -12.24 11.19 -16.49
C LEU A 108 -12.71 12.65 -16.54
N GLY A 109 -12.08 13.51 -17.36
CA GLY A 109 -12.42 14.93 -17.50
C GLY A 109 -11.52 15.92 -16.74
N ALA A 110 -10.38 15.46 -16.20
CA ALA A 110 -9.43 16.33 -15.51
C ALA A 110 -8.61 17.18 -16.50
N LYS A 111 -8.09 18.33 -16.07
CA LYS A 111 -6.96 19.00 -16.74
C LYS A 111 -5.70 18.20 -16.41
N VAL A 112 -4.98 17.73 -17.41
CA VAL A 112 -3.78 16.89 -17.23
C VAL A 112 -2.58 17.57 -17.89
N VAL A 113 -1.56 17.84 -17.07
CA VAL A 113 -0.25 18.33 -17.50
C VAL A 113 0.79 17.25 -17.21
N VAL A 114 1.63 16.94 -18.20
CA VAL A 114 2.74 15.99 -18.08
C VAL A 114 4.05 16.73 -18.30
N ILE A 115 5.00 16.58 -17.38
CA ILE A 115 6.37 17.10 -17.50
C ILE A 115 7.36 15.96 -17.68
N GLU A 116 8.23 16.06 -18.68
CA GLU A 116 9.31 15.12 -18.96
C GLU A 116 10.64 15.87 -19.05
N LYS A 117 11.66 15.40 -18.33
CA LYS A 117 13.00 16.00 -18.31
C LYS A 117 13.70 15.87 -19.66
N ARG A 118 13.36 14.87 -20.46
CA ARG A 118 13.94 14.59 -21.78
C ARG A 118 13.12 15.23 -22.89
N ASP A 119 13.73 15.32 -24.07
CA ASP A 119 13.10 15.74 -25.32
C ASP A 119 12.92 14.59 -26.33
N THR A 120 13.39 13.40 -25.98
CA THR A 120 13.57 12.27 -26.91
C THR A 120 13.32 10.94 -26.23
N PHE A 121 12.55 10.06 -26.91
CA PHE A 121 12.29 8.70 -26.48
C PHE A 121 13.35 7.76 -27.06
N SER A 122 14.43 7.56 -26.31
CA SER A 122 15.65 6.92 -26.82
C SER A 122 15.90 5.46 -26.41
N ARG A 123 15.03 4.87 -25.58
CA ARG A 123 15.20 3.49 -25.08
C ARG A 123 14.72 2.47 -26.12
N ASN A 124 15.66 1.73 -26.70
CA ASN A 124 15.38 0.67 -27.68
C ASN A 124 14.90 -0.64 -27.01
N ASN A 125 15.34 -0.93 -25.78
CA ASN A 125 15.01 -2.16 -25.04
C ASN A 125 13.52 -2.55 -25.10
N VAL A 126 13.25 -3.85 -25.18
CA VAL A 126 11.92 -4.40 -25.46
C VAL A 126 11.21 -4.85 -24.18
N LEU A 127 9.93 -4.47 -24.07
CA LEU A 127 9.01 -4.86 -23.01
C LEU A 127 8.08 -5.97 -23.51
N HIS A 128 7.99 -7.06 -22.76
CA HIS A 128 6.90 -8.02 -22.89
C HIS A 128 5.57 -7.42 -22.39
N LEU A 129 4.47 -7.80 -23.03
CA LEU A 129 3.11 -7.32 -22.83
C LEU A 129 2.19 -8.49 -22.50
N TRP A 130 1.60 -8.50 -21.30
CA TRP A 130 0.58 -9.49 -20.95
C TRP A 130 -0.66 -9.34 -21.88
N PRO A 131 -1.41 -10.42 -22.14
CA PRO A 131 -2.56 -10.41 -23.05
C PRO A 131 -3.56 -9.27 -22.82
N TYR A 132 -3.82 -8.89 -21.57
CA TYR A 132 -4.72 -7.77 -21.26
C TYR A 132 -4.13 -6.41 -21.68
N THR A 133 -2.81 -6.20 -21.58
CA THR A 133 -2.16 -4.94 -22.03
C THR A 133 -2.17 -4.84 -23.56
N ILE A 134 -1.98 -5.95 -24.26
CA ILE A 134 -2.16 -6.02 -25.71
C ILE A 134 -3.60 -5.68 -26.08
N HIS A 135 -4.59 -6.16 -25.30
CA HIS A 135 -6.00 -5.83 -25.51
C HIS A 135 -6.29 -4.34 -25.29
N ASP A 136 -5.88 -3.77 -24.16
CA ASP A 136 -6.06 -2.35 -23.80
C ASP A 136 -5.43 -1.42 -24.86
N LEU A 137 -4.20 -1.71 -25.30
CA LEU A 137 -3.52 -0.94 -26.34
C LEU A 137 -4.21 -1.10 -27.71
N ARG A 138 -4.66 -2.32 -28.08
CA ARG A 138 -5.50 -2.53 -29.29
C ARG A 138 -6.84 -1.80 -29.17
N ALA A 139 -7.41 -1.63 -27.97
CA ALA A 139 -8.63 -0.87 -27.72
C ALA A 139 -8.40 0.64 -27.90
N LEU A 140 -7.29 1.19 -27.40
CA LEU A 140 -6.87 2.59 -27.64
C LEU A 140 -6.41 2.88 -29.09
N GLY A 141 -6.38 1.87 -29.96
CA GLY A 141 -6.07 2.05 -31.38
C GLY A 141 -4.59 1.89 -31.76
N ALA A 142 -3.76 1.28 -30.92
CA ALA A 142 -2.33 1.06 -31.13
C ALA A 142 -1.88 0.79 -32.58
N LYS A 143 -2.55 -0.14 -33.27
CA LYS A 143 -2.24 -0.55 -34.66
C LYS A 143 -2.36 0.60 -35.69
N LYS A 144 -3.03 1.71 -35.35
CA LYS A 144 -3.08 2.93 -36.17
C LYS A 144 -1.75 3.72 -36.12
N PHE A 145 -1.07 3.71 -34.98
CA PHE A 145 0.18 4.43 -34.75
C PHE A 145 1.43 3.57 -34.96
N TYR A 146 1.34 2.27 -34.67
CA TYR A 146 2.41 1.30 -34.92
C TYR A 146 1.81 0.07 -35.65
N GLY A 147 1.94 0.03 -36.99
CA GLY A 147 1.30 -0.99 -37.82
C GLY A 147 1.73 -2.44 -37.53
N LYS A 148 2.96 -2.61 -37.03
CA LYS A 148 3.53 -3.90 -36.57
C LYS A 148 2.97 -4.37 -35.20
N PHE A 149 2.25 -3.52 -34.46
CA PHE A 149 1.89 -3.78 -33.05
C PHE A 149 1.20 -5.12 -32.82
N CYS A 150 1.90 -6.02 -32.11
CA CYS A 150 1.46 -7.38 -31.81
C CYS A 150 0.84 -8.09 -33.03
N ALA A 151 1.57 -8.07 -34.16
CA ALA A 151 1.20 -8.79 -35.37
C ALA A 151 1.56 -10.28 -35.25
N GLY A 152 0.67 -11.17 -35.69
CA GLY A 152 0.85 -12.61 -35.50
C GLY A 152 0.89 -12.97 -34.01
N ALA A 153 1.99 -13.61 -33.59
CA ALA A 153 2.22 -14.05 -32.21
C ALA A 153 3.06 -13.06 -31.36
N ILE A 154 3.50 -11.92 -31.90
CA ILE A 154 4.34 -10.95 -31.19
C ILE A 154 3.62 -10.44 -29.94
N ASP A 155 4.24 -10.60 -28.77
CA ASP A 155 3.70 -10.21 -27.46
C ASP A 155 4.49 -9.09 -26.78
N HIS A 156 5.29 -8.33 -27.54
CA HIS A 156 6.24 -7.34 -27.01
C HIS A 156 6.32 -6.05 -27.84
N ILE A 157 7.00 -5.03 -27.30
CA ILE A 157 7.22 -3.72 -27.93
C ILE A 157 8.46 -3.01 -27.35
N SER A 158 9.26 -2.33 -28.17
CA SER A 158 10.33 -1.43 -27.68
C SER A 158 9.79 -0.23 -26.88
N ILE A 159 10.47 0.14 -25.79
CA ILE A 159 10.01 1.19 -24.86
C ILE A 159 9.69 2.51 -25.60
N ARG A 160 10.56 2.94 -26.52
CA ARG A 160 10.34 4.17 -27.30
C ARG A 160 9.08 4.13 -28.16
N GLN A 161 8.72 2.99 -28.76
CA GLN A 161 7.50 2.88 -29.57
C GLN A 161 6.25 2.94 -28.70
N LEU A 162 6.29 2.33 -27.51
CA LEU A 162 5.21 2.44 -26.54
C LEU A 162 5.03 3.90 -26.05
N GLN A 163 6.12 4.62 -25.80
CA GLN A 163 6.07 6.05 -25.44
C GLN A 163 5.50 6.91 -26.58
N LEU A 164 5.96 6.75 -27.83
CA LEU A 164 5.44 7.48 -29.00
C LEU A 164 3.95 7.25 -29.21
N MET A 165 3.50 6.00 -29.12
CA MET A 165 2.11 5.62 -29.30
C MET A 165 1.21 6.23 -28.22
N LEU A 166 1.62 6.14 -26.95
CA LEU A 166 0.85 6.71 -25.84
C LEU A 166 0.86 8.25 -25.85
N LEU A 167 1.97 8.88 -26.25
CA LEU A 167 2.03 10.33 -26.45
C LEU A 167 1.01 10.79 -27.49
N LYS A 168 0.93 10.10 -28.64
CA LYS A 168 -0.04 10.44 -29.70
C LYS A 168 -1.50 10.30 -29.24
N ILE A 169 -1.80 9.32 -28.37
CA ILE A 169 -3.13 9.16 -27.78
C ILE A 169 -3.40 10.25 -26.74
N ALA A 170 -2.42 10.60 -25.89
CA ALA A 170 -2.54 11.63 -24.87
C ALA A 170 -2.80 13.02 -25.49
N LEU A 171 -2.01 13.41 -26.50
CA LEU A 171 -2.18 14.68 -27.24
C LEU A 171 -3.57 14.79 -27.86
N ILE A 172 -4.06 13.74 -28.52
CA ILE A 172 -5.43 13.67 -29.08
C ILE A 172 -6.51 13.94 -28.01
N LEU A 173 -6.29 13.52 -26.77
CA LEU A 173 -7.22 13.67 -25.65
C LEU A 173 -7.08 15.02 -24.90
N GLY A 174 -6.28 15.96 -25.41
CA GLY A 174 -6.07 17.27 -24.76
C GLY A 174 -5.14 17.21 -23.53
N VAL A 175 -4.28 16.19 -23.43
CA VAL A 175 -3.21 16.17 -22.43
C VAL A 175 -2.09 17.12 -22.85
N GLU A 176 -1.76 18.04 -21.96
CA GLU A 176 -0.67 18.99 -22.13
C GLU A 176 0.67 18.29 -21.83
N PHE A 177 1.66 18.37 -22.72
CA PHE A 177 2.90 17.59 -22.61
C PHE A 177 4.14 18.47 -22.85
N HIS A 178 4.94 18.65 -21.80
CA HIS A 178 6.13 19.51 -21.81
C HIS A 178 7.41 18.68 -21.72
N VAL A 179 8.38 19.04 -22.56
CA VAL A 179 9.70 18.41 -22.65
C VAL A 179 10.80 19.34 -22.14
N ASN A 180 11.94 18.78 -21.72
CA ASN A 180 13.04 19.49 -21.06
C ASN A 180 12.66 20.15 -19.72
N VAL A 181 11.60 19.68 -19.06
CA VAL A 181 11.15 20.17 -17.75
C VAL A 181 11.47 19.14 -16.68
N GLU A 182 12.45 19.44 -15.82
CA GLU A 182 12.79 18.64 -14.65
C GLU A 182 11.99 19.10 -13.43
N PHE A 183 11.25 18.19 -12.81
CA PHE A 183 10.67 18.39 -11.48
C PHE A 183 11.78 18.44 -10.41
N VAL A 184 11.71 19.39 -9.49
CA VAL A 184 12.65 19.55 -8.38
C VAL A 184 12.01 19.17 -7.04
N LYS A 185 10.88 19.80 -6.67
CA LYS A 185 10.11 19.49 -5.46
C LYS A 185 8.67 20.01 -5.55
N LEU A 186 7.83 19.67 -4.57
CA LEU A 186 6.54 20.33 -4.39
C LEU A 186 6.74 21.69 -3.71
N ALA A 187 6.07 22.72 -4.22
CA ALA A 187 5.91 24.01 -3.57
C ALA A 187 4.64 23.97 -2.71
N GLU A 188 4.78 24.29 -1.41
CA GLU A 188 3.63 24.48 -0.53
C GLU A 188 2.91 25.81 -0.87
N PRO A 189 1.58 25.92 -0.72
CA PRO A 189 0.87 27.19 -0.88
C PRO A 189 1.35 28.25 0.15
N PRO A 190 1.21 29.55 -0.14
CA PRO A 190 1.66 30.64 0.74
C PRO A 190 0.79 30.78 2.01
N GLU A 191 1.35 31.41 3.05
CA GLU A 191 0.66 31.59 4.35
C GLU A 191 -0.39 32.73 4.36
N ASP A 192 -0.20 33.78 3.56
CA ASP A 192 -0.87 35.08 3.75
C ASP A 192 -2.29 35.20 3.14
N GLN A 193 -2.98 34.11 2.78
CA GLN A 193 -4.20 34.17 1.97
C GLN A 193 -5.36 33.31 2.52
N GLU A 194 -6.52 33.92 2.74
CA GLU A 194 -7.73 33.30 3.31
C GLU A 194 -8.44 32.36 2.31
N ASN A 195 -7.84 31.21 2.00
CA ASN A 195 -8.28 30.21 0.99
C ASN A 195 -8.34 30.69 -0.47
N GLU A 196 -8.20 31.99 -0.76
CA GLU A 196 -8.19 32.53 -2.14
C GLU A 196 -6.81 32.45 -2.83
N GLY A 197 -5.82 31.80 -2.20
CA GLY A 197 -4.45 31.71 -2.71
C GLY A 197 -4.22 30.64 -3.79
N PRO A 198 -3.06 30.69 -4.49
CA PRO A 198 -2.66 29.63 -5.41
C PRO A 198 -2.37 28.36 -4.63
N GLY A 199 -2.90 27.24 -5.12
CA GLY A 199 -2.72 25.92 -4.50
C GLY A 199 -1.29 25.35 -4.60
N TRP A 200 -1.21 24.04 -4.42
CA TRP A 200 0.06 23.31 -4.54
C TRP A 200 0.62 23.43 -5.96
N ARG A 201 1.91 23.76 -6.06
CA ARG A 201 2.65 23.93 -7.33
C ARG A 201 3.90 23.06 -7.35
N ALA A 202 4.62 23.06 -8.46
CA ALA A 202 5.87 22.33 -8.63
C ALA A 202 7.04 23.27 -8.88
N ASP A 203 8.08 23.19 -8.05
CA ASP A 203 9.38 23.76 -8.39
C ASP A 203 9.94 22.96 -9.55
N ILE A 204 10.21 23.63 -10.67
CA ILE A 204 10.71 23.02 -11.91
C ILE A 204 11.99 23.69 -12.39
N ARG A 205 12.71 22.98 -13.26
CA ARG A 205 13.87 23.49 -13.99
C ARG A 205 13.65 23.30 -15.50
N PRO A 206 13.78 24.36 -16.33
CA PRO A 206 14.09 25.74 -15.93
C PRO A 206 12.88 26.43 -15.26
N ALA A 207 13.15 27.42 -14.41
CA ALA A 207 12.15 27.97 -13.47
C ALA A 207 11.25 29.08 -14.06
N ASP A 208 11.61 29.58 -15.24
CA ASP A 208 10.85 30.52 -16.08
C ASP A 208 9.81 29.81 -16.99
N HIS A 209 9.74 28.48 -16.92
CA HIS A 209 8.82 27.69 -17.72
C HIS A 209 7.36 27.82 -17.21
N PRO A 210 6.34 28.05 -18.06
CA PRO A 210 4.97 28.39 -17.63
C PRO A 210 4.26 27.40 -16.68
N VAL A 211 4.74 26.16 -16.60
CA VAL A 211 4.22 25.13 -15.67
C VAL A 211 4.59 25.43 -14.21
N ALA A 212 5.53 26.34 -13.92
CA ALA A 212 5.86 26.75 -12.56
C ALA A 212 4.65 27.40 -11.83
N ASP A 213 3.82 28.12 -12.59
CA ASP A 213 2.60 28.77 -12.08
C ASP A 213 1.37 27.84 -12.05
N PHE A 214 1.47 26.62 -12.62
CA PHE A 214 0.35 25.67 -12.67
C PHE A 214 0.09 25.01 -11.31
N ASP A 215 -1.03 25.37 -10.70
CA ASP A 215 -1.54 24.76 -9.46
C ASP A 215 -2.27 23.43 -9.74
N PHE A 216 -2.20 22.47 -8.79
CA PHE A 216 -2.82 21.15 -8.96
C PHE A 216 -3.33 20.50 -7.67
N ASP A 217 -4.47 19.81 -7.77
CA ASP A 217 -5.07 19.00 -6.70
C ASP A 217 -4.45 17.59 -6.60
N VAL A 218 -3.82 17.14 -7.69
CA VAL A 218 -3.28 15.78 -7.83
C VAL A 218 -1.89 15.82 -8.47
N VAL A 219 -0.95 15.07 -7.90
CA VAL A 219 0.38 14.84 -8.49
C VAL A 219 0.74 13.35 -8.54
N VAL A 220 1.25 12.89 -9.69
CA VAL A 220 1.61 11.48 -9.93
C VAL A 220 3.09 11.35 -10.31
N GLY A 221 3.86 10.65 -9.48
CA GLY A 221 5.26 10.29 -9.74
C GLY A 221 5.37 9.05 -10.62
N ALA A 222 5.76 9.23 -11.88
CA ALA A 222 6.00 8.19 -12.88
C ALA A 222 7.43 8.29 -13.49
N ASP A 223 8.36 8.90 -12.76
CA ASP A 223 9.76 9.19 -13.12
C ASP A 223 10.70 7.97 -13.00
N GLY A 224 10.16 6.81 -12.63
CA GLY A 224 10.89 5.54 -12.53
C GLY A 224 11.70 5.42 -11.24
N ARG A 225 12.91 4.83 -11.32
CA ARG A 225 13.75 4.53 -10.14
C ARG A 225 14.06 5.73 -9.23
N ARG A 226 14.00 6.97 -9.74
CA ARG A 226 14.40 8.18 -8.99
C ARG A 226 13.42 8.57 -7.89
N ASN A 227 12.11 8.39 -8.11
CA ASN A 227 11.06 8.76 -7.16
C ASN A 227 11.27 10.16 -6.55
N SER A 228 11.16 11.18 -7.39
CA SER A 228 11.41 12.59 -7.01
C SER A 228 10.36 13.17 -6.04
N LEU A 229 9.31 12.40 -5.70
CA LEU A 229 8.31 12.78 -4.71
C LEU A 229 8.69 12.29 -3.30
N GLU A 230 8.86 13.25 -2.40
CA GLU A 230 9.11 13.04 -0.97
C GLU A 230 7.91 12.44 -0.21
N GLY A 231 8.21 11.72 0.88
CA GLY A 231 7.23 11.14 1.80
C GLY A 231 7.00 9.64 1.57
N PHE A 232 7.39 9.12 0.41
CA PHE A 232 7.39 7.70 0.10
C PHE A 232 8.70 7.04 0.57
N ARG A 233 8.64 6.23 1.62
CA ARG A 233 9.77 5.37 2.01
C ARG A 233 9.85 4.18 1.03
N ARG A 234 11.06 3.80 0.61
CA ARG A 234 11.31 2.62 -0.23
C ARG A 234 11.75 1.42 0.63
N LYS A 235 11.20 0.24 0.33
CA LYS A 235 11.67 -1.07 0.79
C LYS A 235 12.61 -1.65 -0.26
N GLU A 236 13.82 -1.99 0.15
CA GLU A 236 14.76 -2.79 -0.64
C GLU A 236 14.46 -4.29 -0.44
N PHE A 237 14.39 -5.04 -1.54
CA PHE A 237 14.33 -6.48 -1.56
C PHE A 237 15.62 -7.01 -2.19
N ARG A 238 16.64 -7.22 -1.34
CA ARG A 238 17.95 -7.72 -1.75
C ARG A 238 17.94 -9.25 -1.87
N GLY A 239 18.15 -9.75 -3.09
CA GLY A 239 18.24 -11.17 -3.43
C GLY A 239 19.67 -11.72 -3.36
N LYS A 240 19.93 -12.75 -4.18
CA LYS A 240 21.31 -13.09 -4.55
C LYS A 240 21.85 -12.05 -5.52
N LEU A 241 23.18 -11.93 -5.61
CA LEU A 241 23.84 -11.12 -6.63
C LEU A 241 23.37 -11.54 -8.03
N ALA A 242 22.75 -10.62 -8.76
CA ALA A 242 22.20 -10.84 -10.09
C ALA A 242 22.56 -9.66 -10.99
N ILE A 243 23.36 -9.92 -12.02
CA ILE A 243 23.84 -8.90 -12.96
C ILE A 243 23.12 -9.12 -14.29
N ALA A 244 22.34 -8.15 -14.73
CA ALA A 244 21.66 -8.20 -16.02
C ALA A 244 22.48 -7.47 -17.09
N ILE A 245 22.47 -8.02 -18.30
CA ILE A 245 23.03 -7.39 -19.50
C ILE A 245 21.90 -7.31 -20.52
N THR A 246 21.68 -6.12 -21.09
CA THR A 246 20.80 -5.95 -22.25
C THR A 246 21.62 -5.54 -23.46
N ALA A 247 21.34 -6.15 -24.62
CA ALA A 247 21.98 -5.83 -25.89
C ALA A 247 20.92 -5.64 -26.98
N ASN A 248 21.10 -4.65 -27.84
CA ASN A 248 20.28 -4.44 -29.03
C ASN A 248 21.16 -4.55 -30.28
N PHE A 249 20.83 -5.47 -31.18
CA PHE A 249 21.45 -5.56 -32.51
C PHE A 249 20.49 -5.05 -33.60
N THR A 250 21.04 -4.62 -34.72
CA THR A 250 20.29 -4.03 -35.84
C THR A 250 19.47 -5.10 -36.56
N ASN A 251 18.13 -5.00 -36.50
CA ASN A 251 17.24 -5.88 -37.26
C ASN A 251 17.02 -5.32 -38.68
N ARG A 252 17.60 -5.98 -39.69
CA ARG A 252 17.48 -5.61 -41.11
C ARG A 252 16.21 -6.15 -41.77
N ASN A 253 15.38 -6.88 -41.03
CA ASN A 253 14.09 -7.44 -41.46
C ASN A 253 14.23 -8.40 -42.67
N THR A 254 15.38 -9.05 -42.84
CA THR A 254 15.63 -10.04 -43.92
C THR A 254 14.86 -11.35 -43.69
N THR A 255 14.72 -12.15 -44.74
CA THR A 255 14.06 -13.47 -44.67
C THR A 255 14.84 -14.52 -43.89
N ALA A 256 16.12 -14.29 -43.57
CA ALA A 256 16.90 -15.11 -42.66
C ALA A 256 16.58 -14.74 -41.20
N GLU A 257 16.76 -13.46 -40.83
CA GLU A 257 16.40 -12.92 -39.51
C GLU A 257 14.95 -13.22 -39.14
N ALA A 258 14.02 -13.13 -40.10
CA ALA A 258 12.61 -13.42 -39.90
C ALA A 258 12.33 -14.87 -39.44
N LYS A 259 13.17 -15.85 -39.81
CA LYS A 259 12.99 -17.28 -39.48
C LYS A 259 13.46 -17.67 -38.07
N VAL A 260 14.45 -16.98 -37.52
CA VAL A 260 15.04 -17.32 -36.20
C VAL A 260 13.97 -17.28 -35.11
N GLU A 261 13.82 -18.34 -34.31
CA GLU A 261 12.80 -18.37 -33.25
C GLU A 261 13.15 -17.47 -32.06
N GLU A 262 12.12 -16.93 -31.38
CA GLU A 262 12.29 -16.09 -30.19
C GLU A 262 12.47 -16.94 -28.92
N ILE A 263 13.27 -16.45 -27.96
CA ILE A 263 13.56 -17.17 -26.71
C ILE A 263 12.78 -16.52 -25.57
N SER A 264 11.67 -17.15 -25.17
CA SER A 264 10.86 -16.67 -24.04
C SER A 264 11.60 -16.80 -22.70
N GLY A 265 11.38 -15.86 -21.78
CA GLY A 265 12.13 -15.76 -20.51
C GLY A 265 11.92 -16.89 -19.49
N VAL A 266 11.12 -17.90 -19.82
CA VAL A 266 10.94 -19.13 -19.01
C VAL A 266 11.96 -20.22 -19.38
N ALA A 267 12.76 -20.01 -20.44
CA ALA A 267 13.64 -21.02 -21.03
C ALA A 267 14.62 -21.69 -20.04
N PHE A 268 15.19 -20.94 -19.09
CA PHE A 268 16.15 -21.49 -18.11
C PHE A 268 15.60 -22.67 -17.28
N ILE A 269 14.32 -22.65 -16.93
CA ILE A 269 13.69 -23.71 -16.12
C ILE A 269 13.66 -25.04 -16.88
N PHE A 270 13.50 -24.99 -18.21
CA PHE A 270 13.32 -26.16 -19.07
C PHE A 270 14.62 -26.62 -19.76
N ASN A 271 15.48 -25.67 -20.14
CA ASN A 271 16.63 -25.92 -21.02
C ASN A 271 17.98 -25.86 -20.29
N GLN A 272 18.07 -26.39 -19.06
CA GLN A 272 19.33 -26.36 -18.28
C GLN A 272 20.55 -26.90 -19.04
N LYS A 273 20.35 -27.89 -19.92
CA LYS A 273 21.44 -28.41 -20.78
C LYS A 273 22.04 -27.33 -21.69
N PHE A 274 21.22 -26.49 -22.32
CA PHE A 274 21.70 -25.41 -23.19
C PHE A 274 22.66 -24.45 -22.44
N PHE A 275 22.40 -24.15 -21.17
CA PHE A 275 23.28 -23.31 -20.34
C PHE A 275 24.57 -24.04 -19.92
N GLN A 276 24.54 -25.37 -19.78
CA GLN A 276 25.74 -26.18 -19.55
C GLN A 276 26.60 -26.30 -20.80
N ASP A 277 25.98 -26.51 -21.97
CA ASP A 277 26.64 -26.59 -23.27
C ASP A 277 27.26 -25.22 -23.64
N LEU A 278 26.49 -24.12 -23.54
CA LEU A 278 26.98 -22.73 -23.68
C LEU A 278 28.23 -22.49 -22.85
N ARG A 279 28.20 -22.84 -21.55
CA ARG A 279 29.33 -22.64 -20.65
C ARG A 279 30.56 -23.47 -21.05
N GLN A 280 30.37 -24.68 -21.57
CA GLN A 280 31.47 -25.54 -21.99
C GLN A 280 32.12 -25.06 -23.29
N GLU A 281 31.32 -24.57 -24.25
CA GLU A 281 31.80 -24.14 -25.57
C GLU A 281 32.36 -22.71 -25.56
N THR A 282 31.72 -21.79 -24.82
CA THR A 282 32.06 -20.35 -24.82
C THR A 282 32.71 -19.85 -23.53
N GLY A 283 32.58 -20.57 -22.41
CA GLY A 283 32.94 -20.05 -21.07
C GLY A 283 31.92 -19.07 -20.46
N ILE A 284 30.81 -18.79 -21.13
CA ILE A 284 29.74 -17.89 -20.67
C ILE A 284 28.79 -18.66 -19.74
N ASP A 285 28.64 -18.23 -18.49
CA ASP A 285 27.71 -18.84 -17.51
C ASP A 285 26.56 -17.90 -17.14
N LEU A 286 25.37 -18.19 -17.67
CA LEU A 286 24.14 -17.42 -17.50
C LEU A 286 23.11 -18.15 -16.61
N GLU A 287 22.32 -17.37 -15.87
CA GLU A 287 21.12 -17.83 -15.15
C GLU A 287 19.83 -17.66 -15.97
N ASN A 288 19.85 -16.88 -17.05
CA ASN A 288 18.77 -16.80 -18.03
C ASN A 288 19.23 -16.06 -19.30
N ILE A 289 18.55 -16.30 -20.42
CA ILE A 289 18.63 -15.47 -21.63
C ILE A 289 17.25 -15.39 -22.29
N VAL A 290 16.91 -14.20 -22.78
CA VAL A 290 15.65 -13.87 -23.45
C VAL A 290 15.98 -13.16 -24.75
N TYR A 291 15.28 -13.50 -25.84
CA TYR A 291 15.46 -12.89 -27.16
C TYR A 291 14.10 -12.50 -27.75
N TYR A 292 13.95 -11.22 -28.11
CA TYR A 292 12.78 -10.64 -28.78
C TYR A 292 13.19 -9.93 -30.07
N LYS A 293 12.36 -10.06 -31.11
CA LYS A 293 12.58 -9.54 -32.47
C LYS A 293 11.61 -8.40 -32.79
N ASP A 294 11.86 -7.22 -32.22
CA ASP A 294 11.12 -5.99 -32.52
C ASP A 294 11.89 -5.16 -33.59
N ASN A 295 12.06 -3.86 -33.40
CA ASN A 295 12.84 -3.01 -34.31
C ASN A 295 14.36 -3.22 -34.15
N THR A 296 14.77 -3.89 -33.07
CA THR A 296 16.10 -4.44 -32.82
C THR A 296 15.97 -5.92 -32.52
N HIS A 297 17.04 -6.69 -32.72
CA HIS A 297 17.19 -8.00 -32.09
C HIS A 297 17.62 -7.73 -30.64
N TYR A 298 16.66 -7.79 -29.73
CA TYR A 298 16.87 -7.46 -28.33
C TYR A 298 17.13 -8.71 -27.51
N PHE A 299 18.24 -8.69 -26.78
CA PHE A 299 18.60 -9.73 -25.82
C PHE A 299 18.62 -9.13 -24.41
N VAL A 300 18.08 -9.88 -23.45
CA VAL A 300 18.37 -9.65 -22.02
C VAL A 300 18.79 -10.96 -21.38
N MET A 301 19.93 -10.94 -20.72
CA MET A 301 20.55 -12.09 -20.06
C MET A 301 20.94 -11.74 -18.63
N THR A 302 20.91 -12.73 -17.74
CA THR A 302 21.40 -12.57 -16.36
C THR A 302 22.66 -13.40 -16.18
N ALA A 303 23.80 -12.74 -16.08
CA ALA A 303 25.13 -13.34 -16.07
C ALA A 303 25.65 -13.51 -14.63
N LYS A 304 26.43 -14.58 -14.39
CA LYS A 304 27.08 -14.78 -13.09
C LYS A 304 28.38 -13.98 -13.00
N LYS A 305 28.59 -13.29 -11.87
CA LYS A 305 29.79 -12.47 -11.60
C LYS A 305 31.11 -13.18 -11.96
N GLN A 306 31.25 -14.46 -11.63
CA GLN A 306 32.48 -15.21 -11.95
C GLN A 306 32.75 -15.26 -13.46
N SER A 307 31.74 -15.57 -14.29
CA SER A 307 31.91 -15.61 -15.75
C SER A 307 32.27 -14.24 -16.35
N LEU A 308 31.81 -13.15 -15.73
CA LEU A 308 32.16 -11.78 -16.14
C LEU A 308 33.59 -11.39 -15.74
N LEU A 309 34.11 -11.91 -14.62
CA LEU A 309 35.51 -11.79 -14.23
C LEU A 309 36.41 -12.67 -15.14
N ASP A 310 36.02 -13.94 -15.35
CA ASP A 310 36.75 -14.91 -16.17
C ASP A 310 36.89 -14.45 -17.64
N LYS A 311 35.88 -13.75 -18.18
CA LYS A 311 35.90 -13.12 -19.52
C LYS A 311 36.47 -11.70 -19.54
N GLY A 312 36.94 -11.16 -18.40
CA GLY A 312 37.52 -9.81 -18.32
C GLY A 312 36.54 -8.65 -18.59
N VAL A 313 35.23 -8.90 -18.48
CA VAL A 313 34.16 -7.88 -18.58
C VAL A 313 34.15 -7.01 -17.33
N ILE A 314 34.38 -7.60 -16.16
CA ILE A 314 34.61 -6.93 -14.89
C ILE A 314 36.10 -6.99 -14.59
N ILE A 315 36.73 -5.85 -14.30
CA ILE A 315 38.18 -5.72 -14.13
C ILE A 315 38.61 -6.14 -12.72
N HIS A 316 37.86 -5.72 -11.69
CA HIS A 316 38.14 -6.04 -10.29
C HIS A 316 36.90 -6.58 -9.55
N ASP A 317 37.14 -7.55 -8.67
CA ASP A 317 36.13 -8.11 -7.77
C ASP A 317 35.89 -7.15 -6.58
N TYR A 318 34.85 -6.33 -6.69
CA TYR A 318 34.34 -5.54 -5.58
C TYR A 318 33.19 -6.27 -4.85
N ILE A 319 33.13 -6.07 -3.53
CA ILE A 319 32.09 -6.63 -2.64
C ILE A 319 30.77 -5.87 -2.80
N ASP A 320 30.85 -4.54 -2.94
CA ASP A 320 29.69 -3.69 -3.19
C ASP A 320 29.27 -3.73 -4.67
N THR A 321 27.96 -3.65 -4.94
CA THR A 321 27.42 -3.78 -6.30
C THR A 321 27.44 -2.49 -7.11
N GLU A 322 27.43 -1.31 -6.48
CA GLU A 322 27.60 -0.04 -7.20
C GLU A 322 29.06 0.13 -7.64
N ALA A 323 30.03 -0.19 -6.77
CA ALA A 323 31.44 -0.24 -7.14
C ALA A 323 31.74 -1.32 -8.20
N LEU A 324 31.15 -2.51 -8.08
CA LEU A 324 31.34 -3.61 -9.04
C LEU A 324 30.89 -3.26 -10.47
N LEU A 325 29.77 -2.52 -10.59
CA LEU A 325 29.14 -2.19 -11.87
C LEU A 325 29.40 -0.74 -12.32
N ASN A 326 30.33 -0.04 -11.67
CA ASN A 326 30.81 1.27 -12.11
C ASN A 326 31.46 1.16 -13.50
N SER A 327 31.23 2.14 -14.37
CA SER A 327 31.85 2.27 -15.70
C SER A 327 33.38 2.22 -15.70
N GLU A 328 34.04 2.59 -14.60
CA GLU A 328 35.50 2.46 -14.45
C GLU A 328 35.97 1.00 -14.23
N ASN A 329 35.07 0.11 -13.75
CA ASN A 329 35.35 -1.29 -13.48
C ASN A 329 34.83 -2.24 -14.57
N VAL A 330 34.09 -1.72 -15.55
CA VAL A 330 33.49 -2.48 -16.66
C VAL A 330 34.28 -2.25 -17.94
N ASN A 331 34.91 -3.30 -18.46
CA ASN A 331 35.56 -3.27 -19.76
C ASN A 331 34.50 -3.34 -20.87
N GLN A 332 34.22 -2.19 -21.48
CA GLN A 332 33.18 -2.06 -22.51
C GLN A 332 33.47 -2.90 -23.77
N GLU A 333 34.74 -3.12 -24.14
CA GLU A 333 35.08 -3.96 -25.30
C GLU A 333 34.81 -5.43 -25.01
N ALA A 334 35.22 -5.91 -23.84
CA ALA A 334 34.91 -7.28 -23.38
C ALA A 334 33.39 -7.49 -23.22
N LEU A 335 32.64 -6.48 -22.73
CA LEU A 335 31.17 -6.52 -22.64
C LEU A 335 30.53 -6.70 -24.02
N LEU A 336 31.04 -6.03 -25.06
CA LEU A 336 30.56 -6.16 -26.44
C LEU A 336 30.88 -7.53 -27.04
N VAL A 337 32.03 -8.12 -26.72
CA VAL A 337 32.35 -9.50 -27.15
C VAL A 337 31.42 -10.50 -26.43
N TYR A 338 31.32 -10.42 -25.10
CA TYR A 338 30.51 -11.31 -24.26
C TYR A 338 29.04 -11.32 -24.69
N ALA A 339 28.44 -10.14 -24.87
CA ALA A 339 27.03 -10.02 -25.22
C ALA A 339 26.74 -10.45 -26.68
N ARG A 340 27.69 -10.30 -27.60
CA ARG A 340 27.58 -10.83 -28.97
C ARG A 340 27.67 -12.36 -28.98
N GLU A 341 28.71 -12.92 -28.35
CA GLU A 341 28.99 -14.36 -28.29
C GLU A 341 27.80 -15.12 -27.66
N ALA A 342 27.23 -14.61 -26.57
CA ALA A 342 26.03 -15.17 -25.95
C ALA A 342 24.79 -15.13 -26.86
N ALA A 343 24.59 -14.05 -27.63
CA ALA A 343 23.45 -13.88 -28.53
C ALA A 343 23.54 -14.77 -29.78
N ASP A 344 24.74 -14.95 -30.32
CA ASP A 344 25.03 -15.77 -31.49
C ASP A 344 24.79 -17.26 -31.19
N TYR A 345 25.39 -17.74 -30.09
CA TYR A 345 25.18 -19.11 -29.60
C TYR A 345 23.70 -19.38 -29.27
N ALA A 346 23.02 -18.44 -28.61
CA ALA A 346 21.61 -18.58 -28.24
C ALA A 346 20.66 -18.64 -29.45
N THR A 347 21.02 -18.01 -30.57
CA THR A 347 20.27 -18.11 -31.83
C THR A 347 20.82 -19.19 -32.77
N HIS A 348 21.68 -20.08 -32.27
CA HIS A 348 22.31 -21.16 -33.03
C HIS A 348 23.00 -20.68 -34.32
N TYR A 349 23.62 -19.50 -34.27
CA TYR A 349 24.31 -18.85 -35.40
C TYR A 349 23.39 -18.59 -36.63
N GLN A 350 22.07 -18.47 -36.42
CA GLN A 350 21.09 -18.24 -37.49
C GLN A 350 20.89 -16.74 -37.84
N LEU A 351 21.36 -15.82 -37.00
CA LEU A 351 21.35 -14.38 -37.29
C LEU A 351 22.55 -14.03 -38.18
N PRO A 352 22.37 -13.51 -39.42
CA PRO A 352 23.48 -13.37 -40.37
C PRO A 352 24.61 -12.42 -39.95
N THR A 353 24.32 -11.45 -39.09
CA THR A 353 25.23 -10.38 -38.64
C THR A 353 24.76 -9.82 -37.31
N LEU A 354 25.64 -9.75 -36.31
CA LEU A 354 25.36 -9.14 -34.99
C LEU A 354 26.04 -7.78 -34.83
N ASP A 355 25.55 -6.82 -35.63
CA ASP A 355 25.92 -5.40 -35.55
C ASP A 355 25.08 -4.70 -34.49
N TYR A 356 25.71 -4.03 -33.54
CA TYR A 356 25.00 -3.28 -32.51
C TYR A 356 24.13 -2.16 -33.09
N ALA A 357 22.92 -2.02 -32.56
CA ALA A 357 22.16 -0.79 -32.70
C ALA A 357 22.86 0.35 -31.93
N MET A 358 22.53 1.60 -32.25
CA MET A 358 23.09 2.76 -31.56
C MET A 358 22.16 3.27 -30.47
N ASN A 359 22.75 3.57 -29.31
CA ASN A 359 22.08 4.21 -28.20
C ASN A 359 22.07 5.75 -28.34
N HIS A 360 21.46 6.45 -27.38
CA HIS A 360 21.38 7.92 -27.36
C HIS A 360 22.72 8.67 -27.36
N CYS A 361 23.82 8.03 -26.95
CA CYS A 361 25.16 8.60 -26.95
C CYS A 361 25.93 8.27 -28.25
N ALA A 362 25.24 7.76 -29.28
CA ALA A 362 25.83 7.22 -30.51
C ALA A 362 26.86 6.09 -30.29
N GLN A 363 26.73 5.37 -29.17
CA GLN A 363 27.54 4.21 -28.82
C GLN A 363 26.77 2.91 -29.07
N PRO A 364 27.47 1.77 -29.24
CA PRO A 364 26.86 0.44 -29.26
C PRO A 364 25.90 0.20 -28.08
N ASP A 365 24.69 -0.24 -28.38
CA ASP A 365 23.58 -0.35 -27.42
C ASP A 365 23.65 -1.65 -26.61
N VAL A 366 24.65 -1.72 -25.73
CA VAL A 366 24.79 -2.71 -24.65
C VAL A 366 24.89 -1.99 -23.30
N ALA A 367 24.26 -2.54 -22.26
CA ALA A 367 24.31 -1.99 -20.90
C ALA A 367 24.19 -3.08 -19.82
N MET A 368 24.85 -2.85 -18.69
CA MET A 368 24.77 -3.69 -17.48
C MET A 368 23.88 -3.04 -16.41
N PHE A 369 23.17 -3.85 -15.62
CA PHE A 369 22.27 -3.39 -14.57
C PHE A 369 22.30 -4.30 -13.34
N ASP A 370 22.18 -3.71 -12.15
CA ASP A 370 21.97 -4.47 -10.92
C ASP A 370 20.50 -4.93 -10.78
N PHE A 371 20.31 -6.24 -10.67
CA PHE A 371 19.05 -6.91 -10.30
C PHE A 371 19.12 -7.51 -8.88
N THR A 372 20.24 -7.37 -8.16
CA THR A 372 20.43 -7.84 -6.78
C THR A 372 19.43 -7.18 -5.85
N SER A 373 19.18 -5.89 -6.02
CA SER A 373 18.25 -5.11 -5.21
C SER A 373 17.09 -4.57 -6.06
N MET A 374 15.87 -4.97 -5.70
CA MET A 374 14.63 -4.41 -6.25
C MET A 374 13.96 -3.52 -5.22
N TYR A 375 13.45 -2.36 -5.62
CA TYR A 375 12.76 -1.44 -4.71
C TYR A 375 11.25 -1.43 -4.93
N ALA A 376 10.50 -1.24 -3.85
CA ALA A 376 9.08 -0.89 -3.89
C ALA A 376 8.77 0.17 -2.84
N SER A 377 7.77 1.01 -3.07
CA SER A 377 7.30 1.97 -2.06
C SER A 377 6.63 1.25 -0.87
N GLU A 378 6.67 1.85 0.32
CA GLU A 378 5.88 1.40 1.46
C GLU A 378 4.37 1.59 1.26
N ASN A 379 4.00 2.63 0.51
CA ASN A 379 2.65 3.09 0.24
C ASN A 379 2.54 3.58 -1.21
N ALA A 380 1.39 3.37 -1.84
CA ALA A 380 1.14 3.83 -3.20
C ALA A 380 0.65 5.28 -3.29
N ALA A 381 0.04 5.80 -2.22
CA ALA A 381 -0.40 7.18 -2.15
C ALA A 381 -0.24 7.80 -0.75
N LEU A 382 -0.25 9.13 -0.72
CA LEU A 382 -0.35 9.98 0.47
C LEU A 382 -1.14 11.26 0.12
N VAL A 383 -1.62 11.98 1.13
CA VAL A 383 -2.26 13.29 0.99
C VAL A 383 -1.48 14.29 1.84
N ARG A 384 -1.21 15.48 1.29
CA ARG A 384 -0.64 16.61 2.03
C ARG A 384 -1.67 17.73 2.14
N GLU A 385 -1.71 18.41 3.28
CA GLU A 385 -2.63 19.51 3.56
C GLU A 385 -1.88 20.72 4.14
N ARG A 386 -2.08 21.90 3.55
CA ARG A 386 -1.47 23.19 3.95
C ARG A 386 -2.45 24.32 3.70
N PHE A 387 -2.66 25.16 4.71
CA PHE A 387 -3.44 26.41 4.59
C PHE A 387 -4.79 26.24 3.86
N GLY A 388 -5.52 25.16 4.16
CA GLY A 388 -6.79 24.80 3.51
C GLY A 388 -6.66 23.99 2.21
N HIS A 389 -5.55 24.10 1.47
CA HIS A 389 -5.32 23.38 0.22
C HIS A 389 -4.79 21.96 0.47
N SER A 390 -5.47 20.95 -0.09
CA SER A 390 -5.06 19.55 -0.07
C SER A 390 -4.57 19.07 -1.43
N VAL A 391 -3.47 18.33 -1.47
CA VAL A 391 -2.98 17.63 -2.68
C VAL A 391 -2.91 16.13 -2.47
N LEU A 392 -3.41 15.38 -3.45
CA LEU A 392 -3.33 13.93 -3.53
C LEU A 392 -2.07 13.51 -4.30
N VAL A 393 -1.18 12.77 -3.64
CA VAL A 393 0.15 12.41 -4.14
C VAL A 393 0.21 10.89 -4.35
N ALA A 394 0.57 10.42 -5.54
CA ALA A 394 0.59 8.99 -5.87
C ALA A 394 1.80 8.55 -6.72
N LEU A 395 2.16 7.27 -6.65
CA LEU A 395 3.22 6.66 -7.47
C LEU A 395 2.66 5.62 -8.45
N VAL A 396 3.23 5.57 -9.67
CA VAL A 396 2.82 4.65 -10.75
C VAL A 396 4.02 4.15 -11.56
N GLY A 397 4.10 2.84 -11.78
CA GLY A 397 5.20 2.19 -12.51
C GLY A 397 6.41 1.92 -11.63
N ASP A 398 7.61 2.00 -12.20
CA ASP A 398 8.88 1.63 -11.52
C ASP A 398 9.23 2.55 -10.33
N SER A 399 8.55 3.70 -10.17
CA SER A 399 8.59 4.54 -8.96
C SER A 399 7.91 3.85 -7.77
N LEU A 400 6.81 3.15 -8.03
CA LEU A 400 5.98 2.42 -7.07
C LEU A 400 6.52 1.02 -6.77
N LEU A 401 6.88 0.25 -7.81
CA LEU A 401 7.30 -1.14 -7.72
C LEU A 401 8.21 -1.48 -8.91
N GLU A 402 9.49 -1.74 -8.64
CA GLU A 402 10.44 -2.06 -9.70
C GLU A 402 10.20 -3.49 -10.26
N PRO A 403 10.16 -3.65 -11.59
CA PRO A 403 9.92 -4.94 -12.21
C PRO A 403 11.21 -5.73 -12.45
N PHE A 404 11.18 -7.03 -12.18
CA PHE A 404 12.18 -7.97 -12.69
C PHE A 404 11.92 -8.23 -14.19
N TRP A 405 12.79 -7.70 -15.07
CA TRP A 405 12.52 -7.65 -16.51
C TRP A 405 12.34 -9.03 -17.20
N PRO A 406 13.10 -10.09 -16.85
CA PRO A 406 12.93 -11.42 -17.47
C PRO A 406 11.55 -12.08 -17.21
N MET A 407 10.79 -11.61 -16.21
CA MET A 407 9.41 -12.04 -15.97
C MET A 407 8.36 -11.15 -16.69
N GLY A 408 8.78 -10.14 -17.45
CA GLY A 408 7.88 -9.31 -18.26
C GLY A 408 6.83 -8.51 -17.47
N THR A 409 7.05 -8.25 -16.18
CA THR A 409 6.01 -7.74 -15.27
C THR A 409 5.78 -6.22 -15.35
N GLY A 410 6.74 -5.46 -15.89
CA GLY A 410 6.77 -3.99 -15.79
C GLY A 410 5.57 -3.27 -16.39
N CYS A 411 5.34 -3.43 -17.70
CA CYS A 411 4.22 -2.76 -18.36
C CYS A 411 2.87 -3.15 -17.75
N ALA A 412 2.70 -4.42 -17.39
CA ALA A 412 1.47 -4.93 -16.79
C ALA A 412 1.21 -4.35 -15.39
N ARG A 413 2.20 -4.37 -14.49
CA ARG A 413 2.02 -3.82 -13.13
C ARG A 413 1.94 -2.30 -13.14
N GLY A 414 2.67 -1.63 -14.05
CA GLY A 414 2.55 -0.19 -14.28
C GLY A 414 1.16 0.23 -14.76
N PHE A 415 0.55 -0.51 -15.70
CA PHE A 415 -0.79 -0.20 -16.21
C PHE A 415 -1.89 -0.51 -15.18
N LEU A 416 -1.77 -1.59 -14.40
CA LEU A 416 -2.68 -1.84 -13.28
C LEU A 416 -2.62 -0.70 -12.24
N ALA A 417 -1.40 -0.25 -11.89
CA ALA A 417 -1.22 0.89 -10.99
C ALA A 417 -1.76 2.22 -11.57
N ALA A 418 -1.71 2.41 -12.89
CA ALA A 418 -2.34 3.55 -13.57
C ALA A 418 -3.87 3.52 -13.41
N PHE A 419 -4.52 2.37 -13.64
CA PHE A 419 -5.96 2.22 -13.44
C PHE A 419 -6.39 2.39 -11.97
N ASP A 420 -5.62 1.83 -11.02
CA ASP A 420 -5.88 1.98 -9.59
C ASP A 420 -5.71 3.44 -9.12
N THR A 421 -4.83 4.20 -9.77
CA THR A 421 -4.61 5.63 -9.50
C THR A 421 -5.71 6.48 -10.14
N ALA A 422 -6.14 6.18 -11.36
CA ALA A 422 -7.30 6.83 -11.98
C ALA A 422 -8.61 6.58 -11.19
N TRP A 423 -8.81 5.36 -10.68
CA TRP A 423 -9.92 5.06 -9.76
C TRP A 423 -9.84 5.86 -8.46
N MET A 424 -8.65 5.97 -7.87
CA MET A 424 -8.42 6.78 -6.67
C MET A 424 -8.71 8.28 -6.91
N VAL A 425 -8.27 8.86 -8.03
CA VAL A 425 -8.57 10.26 -8.38
C VAL A 425 -10.06 10.47 -8.64
N LYS A 426 -10.73 9.50 -9.28
CA LYS A 426 -12.20 9.48 -9.41
C LYS A 426 -12.91 9.41 -8.05
N SER A 427 -12.36 8.68 -7.07
CA SER A 427 -12.86 8.63 -5.69
C SER A 427 -12.62 9.96 -4.94
N TRP A 428 -11.48 10.61 -5.17
CA TRP A 428 -11.13 11.94 -4.64
C TRP A 428 -12.08 13.04 -5.16
N ALA A 429 -12.28 13.11 -6.47
CA ALA A 429 -13.18 14.07 -7.13
C ALA A 429 -14.67 13.95 -6.71
N GLN A 430 -15.05 12.88 -6.03
CA GLN A 430 -16.38 12.69 -5.43
C GLN A 430 -16.50 13.25 -4.00
N GLY A 431 -15.45 13.87 -3.45
CA GLY A 431 -15.44 14.36 -2.07
C GLY A 431 -15.46 13.25 -1.01
N ARG A 432 -15.00 12.03 -1.35
CA ARG A 432 -14.84 10.94 -0.37
C ARG A 432 -13.79 11.30 0.67
N ASN A 433 -13.89 10.73 1.87
CA ASN A 433 -12.93 11.00 2.93
C ASN A 433 -11.49 10.62 2.52
N PRO A 434 -10.48 11.50 2.67
CA PRO A 434 -9.10 11.21 2.27
C PRO A 434 -8.52 9.90 2.82
N LEU A 435 -8.86 9.52 4.06
CA LEU A 435 -8.39 8.27 4.67
C LEU A 435 -9.09 7.02 4.12
N GLU A 436 -10.29 7.17 3.55
CA GLU A 436 -11.00 6.09 2.84
C GLU A 436 -10.43 5.91 1.43
N VAL A 437 -10.16 7.01 0.72
CA VAL A 437 -9.49 7.01 -0.60
C VAL A 437 -8.10 6.36 -0.50
N LEU A 438 -7.32 6.72 0.53
CA LEU A 438 -6.03 6.09 0.81
C LEU A 438 -6.18 4.60 1.20
N ALA A 439 -7.17 4.22 2.02
CA ALA A 439 -7.39 2.82 2.39
C ALA A 439 -7.81 1.94 1.20
N GLU A 440 -8.63 2.47 0.29
CA GLU A 440 -8.98 1.82 -0.99
C GLU A 440 -7.71 1.62 -1.84
N ARG A 441 -6.90 2.67 -2.04
CA ARG A 441 -5.68 2.61 -2.86
C ARG A 441 -4.63 1.64 -2.31
N GLU A 442 -4.40 1.62 -1.00
CA GLU A 442 -3.47 0.69 -0.36
C GLU A 442 -3.99 -0.75 -0.33
N SER A 443 -5.31 -0.96 -0.30
CA SER A 443 -5.90 -2.30 -0.43
C SER A 443 -5.63 -2.89 -1.82
N LEU A 444 -5.69 -2.07 -2.87
CA LEU A 444 -5.31 -2.46 -4.23
C LEU A 444 -3.80 -2.69 -4.35
N TYR A 445 -2.97 -1.81 -3.79
CA TYR A 445 -1.51 -1.92 -3.89
C TYR A 445 -0.97 -3.24 -3.33
N ARG A 446 -1.55 -3.77 -2.24
CA ARG A 446 -1.18 -5.08 -1.67
C ARG A 446 -1.33 -6.26 -2.65
N LEU A 447 -2.21 -6.15 -3.66
CA LEU A 447 -2.38 -7.18 -4.68
C LEU A 447 -1.28 -7.09 -5.76
N LEU A 448 -0.77 -5.89 -6.04
CA LEU A 448 0.05 -5.60 -7.23
C LEU A 448 1.32 -6.48 -7.36
N PRO A 449 2.15 -6.70 -6.31
CA PRO A 449 3.33 -7.56 -6.41
C PRO A 449 3.02 -9.05 -6.65
N GLN A 450 1.78 -9.46 -6.38
CA GLN A 450 1.30 -10.84 -6.49
C GLN A 450 0.67 -11.15 -7.85
N THR A 451 0.38 -10.11 -8.65
CA THR A 451 -0.31 -10.26 -9.95
C THR A 451 0.49 -11.11 -10.94
N THR A 452 -0.20 -11.98 -11.67
CA THR A 452 0.28 -12.72 -12.84
C THR A 452 -0.84 -12.76 -13.89
N PRO A 453 -0.59 -13.14 -15.15
CA PRO A 453 -1.66 -13.31 -16.14
C PRO A 453 -2.73 -14.32 -15.70
N GLU A 454 -2.43 -15.25 -14.79
CA GLU A 454 -3.30 -16.34 -14.32
C GLU A 454 -4.32 -15.87 -13.27
N ASN A 455 -3.91 -15.01 -12.35
CA ASN A 455 -4.71 -14.62 -11.18
C ASN A 455 -5.50 -13.31 -11.34
N ILE A 456 -5.27 -12.56 -12.41
CA ILE A 456 -6.14 -11.45 -12.83
C ILE A 456 -7.35 -11.95 -13.63
N ALA A 457 -8.41 -11.15 -13.70
CA ALA A 457 -9.63 -11.50 -14.42
C ALA A 457 -9.35 -11.73 -15.92
N LYS A 458 -9.88 -12.80 -16.52
CA LYS A 458 -9.56 -13.22 -17.91
C LYS A 458 -10.40 -12.53 -18.99
N ASN A 459 -11.48 -11.84 -18.62
CA ASN A 459 -12.38 -11.18 -19.58
C ASN A 459 -11.92 -9.73 -19.85
N PHE A 460 -10.97 -9.59 -20.78
CA PHE A 460 -10.32 -8.31 -21.07
C PHE A 460 -11.22 -7.27 -21.79
N ASP A 461 -12.38 -7.68 -22.30
CA ASP A 461 -13.39 -6.76 -22.86
C ASP A 461 -14.15 -5.99 -21.77
N LEU A 462 -14.19 -6.50 -20.53
CA LEU A 462 -14.85 -5.87 -19.39
C LEU A 462 -13.91 -5.01 -18.53
N TYR A 463 -12.62 -4.93 -18.87
CA TYR A 463 -11.64 -4.15 -18.08
C TYR A 463 -11.95 -2.65 -18.13
N THR A 464 -12.17 -2.06 -16.96
CA THR A 464 -12.27 -0.60 -16.78
C THR A 464 -11.35 -0.16 -15.63
N ILE A 465 -11.34 1.14 -15.30
CA ILE A 465 -10.68 1.61 -14.08
C ILE A 465 -11.27 1.01 -12.81
N ASP A 466 -12.51 0.49 -12.83
CA ASP A 466 -13.11 -0.22 -11.70
C ASP A 466 -12.27 -1.47 -11.36
N PRO A 467 -11.64 -1.53 -10.17
CA PRO A 467 -10.77 -2.64 -9.80
C PRO A 467 -11.51 -3.98 -9.69
N GLY A 468 -12.83 -3.98 -9.48
CA GLY A 468 -13.66 -5.19 -9.48
C GLY A 468 -13.76 -5.86 -10.86
N THR A 469 -13.43 -5.15 -11.96
CA THR A 469 -13.33 -5.74 -13.30
C THR A 469 -11.98 -6.44 -13.56
N ARG A 470 -10.97 -6.20 -12.70
CA ARG A 470 -9.57 -6.59 -12.93
C ARG A 470 -9.07 -7.62 -11.91
N TYR A 471 -9.46 -7.49 -10.65
CA TYR A 471 -9.01 -8.34 -9.54
C TYR A 471 -10.14 -9.28 -9.06
N PRO A 472 -10.06 -10.60 -9.31
CA PRO A 472 -11.00 -11.57 -8.77
C PRO A 472 -10.97 -11.59 -7.23
N ASN A 473 -12.13 -11.78 -6.60
CA ASN A 473 -12.28 -11.82 -5.14
C ASN A 473 -11.72 -10.59 -4.40
N LEU A 474 -11.80 -9.41 -5.03
CA LEU A 474 -11.28 -8.15 -4.51
C LEU A 474 -11.84 -7.81 -3.13
N ASN A 475 -10.93 -7.57 -2.17
CA ASN A 475 -11.24 -6.97 -0.88
C ASN A 475 -10.64 -5.56 -0.78
N SER A 476 -11.35 -4.57 -1.33
CA SER A 476 -11.02 -3.12 -1.23
C SER A 476 -10.99 -2.58 0.21
N ASN A 477 -11.34 -3.42 1.19
CA ASN A 477 -11.50 -3.14 2.61
C ASN A 477 -10.44 -3.84 3.49
N CYS A 478 -9.40 -4.43 2.89
CA CYS A 478 -8.35 -5.13 3.65
C CYS A 478 -7.38 -4.18 4.37
N VAL A 479 -7.35 -2.91 3.96
CA VAL A 479 -6.81 -1.78 4.73
C VAL A 479 -8.00 -1.01 5.33
N ARG A 480 -7.85 -0.50 6.55
CA ARG A 480 -8.84 0.37 7.20
C ARG A 480 -8.32 1.79 7.34
N PRO A 481 -9.15 2.85 7.26
CA PRO A 481 -8.74 4.26 7.34
C PRO A 481 -7.78 4.59 8.51
N HIS A 482 -7.91 3.93 9.66
CA HIS A 482 -7.00 4.13 10.80
C HIS A 482 -5.54 3.67 10.57
N GLN A 483 -5.27 2.81 9.58
CA GLN A 483 -3.93 2.30 9.25
C GLN A 483 -3.15 3.26 8.33
N VAL A 484 -3.85 4.06 7.52
CA VAL A 484 -3.27 5.00 6.55
C VAL A 484 -3.20 6.43 7.08
N ARG A 485 -3.49 6.67 8.36
CA ARG A 485 -3.35 7.98 9.01
C ARG A 485 -1.95 8.59 8.87
N ASN A 486 -0.92 7.75 8.84
CA ASN A 486 0.47 8.19 8.64
C ASN A 486 0.75 8.69 7.21
N ASN A 487 -0.16 8.40 6.27
CA ASN A 487 -0.10 8.86 4.87
C ASN A 487 -0.93 10.14 4.67
N TYR A 488 -1.48 10.75 5.73
CA TYR A 488 -2.18 12.03 5.69
C TYR A 488 -1.36 13.05 6.50
N ILE A 489 -0.77 14.02 5.79
CA ILE A 489 0.29 14.89 6.32
C ILE A 489 -0.21 16.33 6.43
N CYS A 490 -0.61 16.72 7.64
CA CYS A 490 -1.07 18.06 7.99
C CYS A 490 -0.07 18.72 8.96
N GLY A 491 0.34 19.96 8.68
CA GLY A 491 1.39 20.69 9.40
C GLY A 491 2.80 20.56 8.82
N GLU A 492 3.64 21.58 9.10
CA GLU A 492 5.01 21.86 8.60
C GLU A 492 5.82 20.70 8.02
N MET A 493 6.47 20.94 6.87
CA MET A 493 7.55 20.07 6.36
C MET A 493 8.79 20.14 7.26
N LYS A 494 8.88 19.23 8.23
CA LYS A 494 10.16 18.95 8.90
C LYS A 494 11.12 18.27 7.93
N LEU A 495 12.16 19.00 7.51
CA LEU A 495 13.36 18.45 6.90
C LEU A 495 13.96 17.39 7.85
N CYS A 496 13.72 16.12 7.53
CA CYS A 496 14.08 15.00 8.38
C CYS A 496 15.46 14.46 7.98
N SER A 497 16.52 15.19 8.35
CA SER A 497 17.90 14.70 8.23
C SER A 497 18.05 13.39 9.01
N LEU A 498 18.43 12.33 8.30
CA LEU A 498 18.13 10.94 8.70
C LEU A 498 19.26 10.31 9.54
N GLU A 499 19.50 10.84 10.75
CA GLU A 499 20.46 10.29 11.71
C GLU A 499 19.78 9.82 13.02
N ARG A 500 19.93 8.53 13.32
CA ARG A 500 19.94 7.87 14.66
C ARG A 500 18.80 8.17 15.66
N ALA A 501 17.82 7.26 15.73
CA ALA A 501 17.16 6.89 17.01
C ALA A 501 16.46 5.51 16.95
N SER A 502 17.23 4.42 16.90
CA SER A 502 16.70 3.07 17.07
C SER A 502 16.71 2.64 18.54
N THR A 503 15.63 2.88 19.32
CA THR A 503 15.26 2.10 20.53
C THR A 503 13.92 2.55 21.16
N ILE A 504 13.45 1.79 22.16
CA ILE A 504 12.35 2.07 23.13
C ILE A 504 10.90 2.14 22.59
N ARG A 505 10.33 0.93 22.48
CA ARG A 505 9.02 0.48 23.03
C ARG A 505 7.84 1.48 23.16
N ARG A 506 6.69 1.10 22.58
CA ARG A 506 5.34 1.55 22.97
C ARG A 506 5.01 1.17 24.43
N PRO A 507 4.08 1.92 25.07
CA PRO A 507 2.93 1.30 25.71
C PRO A 507 1.59 1.65 25.00
N VAL A 508 0.47 1.16 25.54
CA VAL A 508 -0.85 1.07 24.88
C VAL A 508 -1.87 1.99 25.56
N ASN A 509 -2.85 2.48 24.79
CA ASN A 509 -4.14 3.10 25.15
C ASN A 509 -4.30 3.78 26.53
N LEU A 510 -4.73 5.05 26.53
CA LEU A 510 -5.73 5.54 27.49
C LEU A 510 -6.50 6.74 26.90
N ALA A 511 -7.65 7.07 27.49
CA ALA A 511 -8.58 8.06 26.96
C ALA A 511 -8.51 9.41 27.69
N ARG A 512 -8.51 10.49 26.89
CA ARG A 512 -8.97 11.86 27.19
C ARG A 512 -8.83 12.38 28.64
N ARG A 513 -7.83 13.25 28.84
CA ARG A 513 -7.96 14.45 29.68
C ARG A 513 -7.51 15.68 28.87
N GLU A 514 -8.01 16.85 29.27
CA GLU A 514 -7.75 18.13 28.61
C GLU A 514 -6.54 18.85 29.24
N SER A 515 -5.85 19.68 28.45
CA SER A 515 -4.81 20.64 28.85
C SER A 515 -3.67 20.14 29.76
N GLU A 516 -2.75 19.34 29.20
CA GLU A 516 -1.35 19.32 29.64
C GLU A 516 -0.44 19.78 28.48
N ILE A 517 0.28 20.89 28.68
CA ILE A 517 1.27 21.38 27.72
C ILE A 517 2.54 20.54 27.88
N ARG A 518 2.91 19.79 26.85
CA ARG A 518 4.12 18.96 26.86
C ARG A 518 5.36 19.83 27.20
N PRO A 519 6.16 19.51 28.23
CA PRO A 519 7.27 20.37 28.67
C PRO A 519 8.25 20.77 27.57
N GLY A 520 8.54 19.89 26.62
CA GLY A 520 9.39 20.23 25.46
C GLY A 520 8.85 21.37 24.58
N ARG A 521 7.51 21.50 24.42
CA ARG A 521 6.91 22.62 23.68
C ARG A 521 7.00 23.92 24.48
N LEU A 522 6.82 23.85 25.80
CA LEU A 522 6.95 25.00 26.70
C LEU A 522 8.40 25.52 26.69
N LEU A 523 9.39 24.63 26.78
CA LEU A 523 10.82 24.95 26.69
C LEU A 523 11.17 25.64 25.36
N THR A 524 10.79 25.05 24.22
CA THR A 524 11.03 25.65 22.89
C THR A 524 10.35 27.01 22.72
N TRP A 525 9.20 27.24 23.34
CA TRP A 525 8.56 28.55 23.32
C TRP A 525 9.33 29.57 24.18
N CYS A 526 9.70 29.21 25.41
CA CYS A 526 10.47 30.08 26.30
C CYS A 526 11.81 30.49 25.67
N GLN A 527 12.51 29.54 25.05
CA GLN A 527 13.72 29.79 24.25
C GLN A 527 13.48 30.89 23.20
N LYS A 528 12.50 30.72 22.31
CA LYS A 528 12.17 31.70 21.27
C LYS A 528 11.69 33.07 21.78
N GLN A 529 11.23 33.19 23.02
CA GLN A 529 10.83 34.49 23.60
C GLN A 529 11.97 35.20 24.34
N THR A 530 12.97 34.45 24.80
CA THR A 530 14.13 34.98 25.55
C THR A 530 15.40 35.08 24.70
N GLU A 531 15.36 34.59 23.46
CA GLU A 531 16.42 34.75 22.46
C GLU A 531 16.76 36.23 22.20
N GLY A 532 18.06 36.55 22.25
CA GLY A 532 18.58 37.91 22.06
C GLY A 532 18.72 38.77 23.32
N TYR A 533 18.27 38.31 24.49
CA TYR A 533 18.49 39.01 25.76
C TYR A 533 19.90 38.75 26.31
N ARG A 534 20.53 39.78 26.88
CA ARG A 534 21.81 39.63 27.59
C ARG A 534 21.64 38.69 28.79
N ASP A 535 22.66 37.85 29.02
CA ASP A 535 22.80 37.00 30.21
C ASP A 535 21.62 36.02 30.46
N VAL A 536 20.89 35.64 29.40
CA VAL A 536 19.81 34.65 29.45
C VAL A 536 20.02 33.56 28.38
N ASN A 537 20.11 32.31 28.82
CA ASN A 537 20.12 31.13 27.96
C ASN A 537 19.26 30.02 28.56
N VAL A 538 18.04 29.84 28.06
CA VAL A 538 17.06 28.90 28.62
C VAL A 538 17.28 27.49 28.07
N THR A 539 18.10 26.69 28.74
CA THR A 539 18.28 25.26 28.39
C THR A 539 17.35 24.31 29.12
N ASP A 540 16.69 24.74 30.21
CA ASP A 540 15.76 23.92 30.99
C ASP A 540 14.50 24.69 31.48
N LEU A 541 13.68 24.02 32.29
CA LEU A 541 12.51 24.58 32.98
C LEU A 541 12.72 24.57 34.51
N THR A 542 13.97 24.74 34.95
CA THR A 542 14.42 24.52 36.33
C THR A 542 15.52 25.53 36.71
N SER A 543 16.80 25.21 36.47
CA SER A 543 17.95 26.02 36.87
C SER A 543 18.06 27.36 36.12
N CYS A 544 17.68 27.40 34.84
CA CYS A 544 17.80 28.58 33.97
C CYS A 544 16.90 29.76 34.38
N TRP A 545 16.04 29.57 35.38
CA TRP A 545 15.08 30.57 35.86
C TRP A 545 15.45 31.13 37.25
N SER A 546 16.53 30.62 37.87
CA SER A 546 16.94 30.93 39.25
C SER A 546 17.58 32.31 39.45
N ASN A 547 18.21 32.90 38.43
CA ASN A 547 18.75 34.28 38.48
C ASN A 547 17.68 35.37 38.23
N GLY A 548 16.44 34.97 37.92
CA GLY A 548 15.30 35.84 37.62
C GLY A 548 15.32 36.54 36.25
N LEU A 549 16.49 36.67 35.61
CA LEU A 549 16.64 37.36 34.32
C LEU A 549 15.78 36.73 33.23
N ALA A 550 15.65 35.40 33.19
CA ALA A 550 14.79 34.72 32.21
C ALA A 550 13.29 35.05 32.36
N LEU A 551 12.79 35.27 33.58
CA LEU A 551 11.42 35.74 33.81
C LEU A 551 11.26 37.21 33.43
N CYS A 552 12.23 38.06 33.78
CA CYS A 552 12.23 39.48 33.40
C CYS A 552 12.24 39.66 31.88
N ALA A 553 13.07 38.90 31.15
CA ALA A 553 13.14 38.89 29.70
C ALA A 553 11.81 38.46 29.05
N LEU A 554 11.20 37.39 29.59
CA LEU A 554 9.91 36.90 29.11
C LEU A 554 8.78 37.93 29.28
N ILE A 555 8.78 38.68 30.38
CA ILE A 555 7.82 39.78 30.63
C ILE A 555 8.11 40.96 29.68
N HIS A 556 9.36 41.41 29.62
CA HIS A 556 9.79 42.53 28.77
C HIS A 556 9.48 42.29 27.29
N ARG A 557 9.62 41.05 26.80
CA ARG A 557 9.34 40.70 25.39
C ARG A 557 7.91 40.99 24.94
N PHE A 558 6.93 40.82 25.83
CA PHE A 558 5.52 41.11 25.52
C PHE A 558 5.06 42.48 26.03
N ARG A 559 5.73 43.05 27.03
CA ARG A 559 5.42 44.34 27.66
C ARG A 559 6.69 45.06 28.14
N PRO A 560 7.44 45.71 27.23
CA PRO A 560 8.72 46.34 27.59
C PRO A 560 8.56 47.48 28.61
N GLN A 561 7.39 48.13 28.65
CA GLN A 561 7.10 49.22 29.59
C GLN A 561 6.96 48.80 31.06
N LEU A 562 7.02 47.50 31.39
CA LEU A 562 6.79 46.99 32.75
C LEU A 562 8.07 46.69 33.55
N ILE A 563 9.19 46.46 32.86
CA ILE A 563 10.48 46.12 33.48
C ILE A 563 11.58 46.80 32.66
N ASP A 564 12.33 47.73 33.26
CA ASP A 564 13.58 48.21 32.65
C ASP A 564 14.61 47.09 32.72
N TYR A 565 14.68 46.27 31.65
CA TYR A 565 15.57 45.12 31.58
C TYR A 565 17.04 45.55 31.58
N ASP A 566 17.36 46.69 30.96
CA ASP A 566 18.74 47.17 30.86
C ASP A 566 19.30 47.68 32.21
N SER A 567 18.44 47.93 33.20
CA SER A 567 18.82 48.19 34.60
C SER A 567 19.16 46.94 35.44
N LEU A 568 18.91 45.72 34.94
CA LEU A 568 19.05 44.48 35.72
C LEU A 568 20.47 43.91 35.71
N ASN A 569 20.88 43.34 36.84
CA ASN A 569 22.19 42.70 37.04
C ASN A 569 21.96 41.23 37.47
N GLU A 570 22.71 40.28 36.91
CA GLU A 570 22.61 38.86 37.26
C GLU A 570 22.83 38.61 38.76
N GLN A 571 23.72 39.37 39.40
CA GLN A 571 24.08 39.18 40.82
C GLN A 571 22.91 39.44 41.79
N ASP A 572 21.85 40.10 41.32
CA ASP A 572 20.68 40.54 42.09
C ASP A 572 19.53 39.50 42.08
N CYS A 573 19.83 38.19 42.00
CA CYS A 573 18.84 37.10 41.81
C CYS A 573 17.53 37.27 42.60
N ALA A 574 17.60 37.53 43.91
CA ALA A 574 16.43 37.70 44.78
C ALA A 574 15.59 38.95 44.46
N ARG A 575 16.21 40.02 43.99
CA ARG A 575 15.57 41.27 43.56
C ARG A 575 14.92 41.10 42.18
N ASN A 576 15.63 40.46 41.25
CA ASN A 576 15.13 40.16 39.90
C ASN A 576 13.90 39.24 39.95
N LEU A 577 13.99 38.15 40.72
CA LEU A 577 12.87 37.20 40.91
C LEU A 577 11.66 37.86 41.55
N GLN A 578 11.84 38.65 42.61
CA GLN A 578 10.71 39.31 43.27
C GLN A 578 10.06 40.35 42.35
N LEU A 579 10.85 41.13 41.60
CA LEU A 579 10.34 42.07 40.59
C LEU A 579 9.50 41.34 39.53
N ALA A 580 10.00 40.23 38.99
CA ALA A 580 9.27 39.44 37.99
C ALA A 580 7.95 38.88 38.54
N PHE A 581 7.95 38.35 39.78
CA PHE A 581 6.75 37.82 40.43
C PHE A 581 5.72 38.92 40.77
N ASP A 582 6.18 40.06 41.30
CA ASP A 582 5.31 41.19 41.67
C ASP A 582 4.63 41.79 40.43
N VAL A 583 5.38 41.97 39.33
CA VAL A 583 4.83 42.41 38.03
C VAL A 583 3.87 41.37 37.45
N ALA A 584 4.21 40.07 37.54
CA ALA A 584 3.37 39.00 37.00
C ALA A 584 2.03 38.82 37.76
N GLU A 585 2.02 38.97 39.09
CA GLU A 585 0.76 38.96 39.85
C GLU A 585 -0.04 40.24 39.60
N LYS A 586 0.60 41.41 39.58
CA LYS A 586 -0.07 42.72 39.44
C LYS A 586 -0.68 42.97 38.06
N GLU A 587 0.08 42.69 36.99
CA GLU A 587 -0.30 43.05 35.61
C GLU A 587 -0.95 41.89 34.84
N PHE A 588 -0.67 40.63 35.22
CA PHE A 588 -1.18 39.44 34.54
C PHE A 588 -2.01 38.50 35.43
N GLY A 589 -2.13 38.78 36.74
CA GLY A 589 -2.83 37.91 37.69
C GLY A 589 -2.11 36.58 37.97
N ILE A 590 -0.87 36.42 37.51
CA ILE A 590 -0.10 35.17 37.58
C ILE A 590 0.58 35.06 38.96
N LYS A 591 -0.23 34.73 39.97
CA LYS A 591 0.23 34.52 41.36
C LYS A 591 1.47 33.59 41.42
N PRO A 592 2.56 33.99 42.10
CA PRO A 592 3.73 33.16 42.30
C PRO A 592 3.42 31.97 43.22
N PHE A 593 4.28 30.95 43.16
CA PHE A 593 4.18 29.73 43.99
C PHE A 593 5.26 29.66 45.09
N ILE A 594 6.20 30.62 45.09
CA ILE A 594 7.36 30.76 45.97
C ILE A 594 7.78 32.24 45.95
N THR A 595 8.38 32.78 47.01
CA THR A 595 8.90 34.16 46.97
C THR A 595 10.25 34.23 46.25
N GLY A 596 10.63 35.42 45.77
CA GLY A 596 11.92 35.62 45.10
C GLY A 596 13.13 35.39 46.02
N LYS A 597 12.96 35.56 47.34
CA LYS A 597 14.01 35.29 48.34
C LYS A 597 14.20 33.80 48.61
N GLU A 598 13.11 33.03 48.67
CA GLU A 598 13.18 31.58 48.88
C GLU A 598 13.80 30.89 47.66
N LEU A 599 13.37 31.25 46.44
CA LEU A 599 13.92 30.69 45.20
C LEU A 599 15.38 31.10 44.95
N ALA A 600 15.79 32.30 45.37
CA ALA A 600 17.20 32.71 45.33
C ALA A 600 18.09 32.08 46.41
N SER A 601 17.52 31.36 47.39
CA SER A 601 18.29 30.76 48.50
C SER A 601 19.04 29.47 48.16
N GLY A 602 19.02 29.05 46.88
CA GLY A 602 19.73 27.86 46.39
C GLY A 602 18.90 26.56 46.42
N GLN A 603 17.61 26.63 46.75
CA GLN A 603 16.71 25.50 46.64
C GLN A 603 16.19 25.36 45.20
N GLU A 604 16.56 24.28 44.50
CA GLU A 604 16.09 24.05 43.13
C GLU A 604 14.55 24.05 43.07
N PRO A 605 13.93 24.80 42.13
CA PRO A 605 12.47 24.81 42.00
C PRO A 605 11.97 23.45 41.53
N ASP A 606 10.89 22.93 42.13
CA ASP A 606 10.19 21.77 41.60
C ASP A 606 9.82 22.02 40.13
N LYS A 607 10.37 21.17 39.26
CA LYS A 607 10.16 21.18 37.82
C LYS A 607 8.69 21.16 37.43
N SER A 608 7.83 20.53 38.25
CA SER A 608 6.39 20.46 38.05
C SER A 608 5.77 21.84 38.28
N SER A 609 6.04 22.44 39.44
CA SER A 609 5.57 23.77 39.85
C SER A 609 6.07 24.88 38.94
N MET A 610 7.35 24.87 38.54
CA MET A 610 7.91 25.83 37.59
C MET A 610 7.31 25.65 36.17
N SER A 611 7.15 24.41 35.70
CA SER A 611 6.45 24.16 34.42
C SER A 611 5.00 24.65 34.47
N ILE A 612 4.28 24.45 35.58
CA ILE A 612 2.92 24.96 35.77
C ILE A 612 2.91 26.50 35.79
N TYR A 613 3.87 27.15 36.45
CA TYR A 613 3.97 28.61 36.48
C TYR A 613 4.22 29.20 35.08
N LEU A 614 5.23 28.70 34.37
CA LEU A 614 5.56 29.12 33.00
C LEU A 614 4.45 28.79 32.00
N SER A 615 3.68 27.71 32.23
CA SER A 615 2.53 27.38 31.37
C SER A 615 1.43 28.45 31.37
N LYS A 616 1.30 29.25 32.45
CA LYS A 616 0.37 30.40 32.51
C LYS A 616 0.81 31.53 31.57
N PHE A 617 2.10 31.83 31.48
CA PHE A 617 2.64 32.79 30.51
C PHE A 617 2.45 32.30 29.07
N TYR A 618 2.73 31.01 28.83
CA TYR A 618 2.49 30.39 27.53
C TYR A 618 1.02 30.52 27.10
N GLU A 619 0.06 30.21 27.97
CA GLU A 619 -1.37 30.31 27.64
C GLU A 619 -1.88 31.75 27.54
N LEU A 620 -1.26 32.71 28.23
CA LEU A 620 -1.60 34.13 28.13
C LEU A 620 -1.09 34.78 26.84
N PHE A 621 0.12 34.43 26.38
CA PHE A 621 0.80 35.12 25.27
C PHE A 621 0.81 34.35 23.94
N ARG A 622 0.39 33.08 23.90
CA ARG A 622 0.27 32.29 22.66
C ARG A 622 -0.60 32.99 21.60
N GLY A 623 0.03 33.41 20.49
CA GLY A 623 -0.66 34.10 19.40
C GLY A 623 -0.88 35.60 19.62
N THR A 624 -0.26 36.20 20.63
CA THR A 624 -0.20 37.67 20.76
C THR A 624 0.85 38.22 19.79
N PRO A 625 0.53 39.19 18.91
CA PRO A 625 1.52 39.87 18.08
C PRO A 625 2.55 40.59 18.95
N LEU A 626 3.84 40.46 18.61
CA LEU A 626 4.90 41.19 19.31
C LEU A 626 4.86 42.68 18.92
N PRO A 627 5.14 43.61 19.85
CA PRO A 627 5.33 45.02 19.49
C PRO A 627 6.57 45.18 18.59
N PRO A 628 6.55 46.13 17.64
CA PRO A 628 7.72 46.41 16.81
C PRO A 628 8.91 46.80 17.69
N SER A 629 10.06 46.16 17.44
CA SER A 629 11.29 46.39 18.21
C SER A 629 12.20 47.34 17.43
N ASP A 630 12.30 48.59 17.89
CA ASP A 630 13.15 49.60 17.25
C ASP A 630 14.62 49.16 17.26
N SER A 631 15.17 48.94 16.06
CA SER A 631 16.57 48.57 15.85
C SER A 631 17.24 49.64 14.99
N LYS A 632 18.25 50.28 15.60
CA LYS A 632 18.84 51.56 15.21
C LYS A 632 19.22 51.68 13.73
N ARG A 633 18.94 52.85 13.16
CA ARG A 633 19.78 53.52 12.17
C ARG A 633 19.87 55.00 12.55
N ASP A 634 21.09 55.49 12.66
CA ASP A 634 21.43 56.92 12.68
C ASP A 634 21.36 57.45 11.22
N ASP A 635 21.20 58.74 10.89
CA ASP A 635 21.05 59.99 11.63
C ASP A 635 19.99 60.86 10.92
N ASP A 636 19.30 61.77 11.63
CA ASP A 636 19.44 63.25 11.50
C ASP A 636 18.38 63.99 12.37
N ALA A 637 18.57 65.29 12.62
CA ALA A 637 17.76 66.06 13.57
C ALA A 637 16.69 66.98 12.93
N ASN A 638 15.55 67.19 13.59
CA ASN A 638 15.32 68.38 14.44
C ASN A 638 13.82 68.68 14.79
N ASN A 639 13.51 68.75 16.09
CA ASN A 639 12.49 69.57 16.79
C ASN A 639 10.95 69.32 16.78
N GLU A 640 10.36 69.74 17.92
CA GLU A 640 8.98 70.22 18.20
C GLU A 640 7.77 69.26 18.32
N LYS A 641 7.46 68.94 19.60
CA LYS A 641 6.13 68.98 20.27
C LYS A 641 5.06 67.86 20.09
N CYS A 642 4.48 67.49 21.23
CA CYS A 642 3.31 66.62 21.42
C CYS A 642 2.07 67.47 21.83
N PRO A 643 0.82 66.95 21.71
CA PRO A 643 0.05 66.79 22.95
C PRO A 643 -0.92 65.57 23.02
N SER A 644 -0.81 64.82 24.13
CA SER A 644 -1.86 64.16 24.93
C SER A 644 -3.23 63.75 24.33
N GLY A 645 -3.63 62.47 24.54
CA GLY A 645 -5.04 62.05 24.47
C GLY A 645 -5.29 60.60 24.92
N SER A 646 -6.02 60.39 26.03
CA SER A 646 -6.35 59.05 26.57
C SER A 646 -7.72 58.52 26.09
N PRO A 647 -7.90 57.19 25.99
CA PRO A 647 -9.19 56.57 26.28
C PRO A 647 -9.13 55.59 27.49
N LYS A 648 -10.30 55.27 28.05
CA LYS A 648 -10.47 54.50 29.31
C LYS A 648 -11.11 53.14 29.10
N SER A 649 -10.89 52.24 30.07
CA SER A 649 -11.55 50.94 30.22
C SER A 649 -13.09 51.03 30.25
N VAL A 650 -13.74 50.06 29.58
CA VAL A 650 -15.02 49.47 30.04
C VAL A 650 -15.02 47.97 29.77
N TYR A 651 -14.95 47.15 30.84
CA TYR A 651 -15.47 45.78 30.82
C TYR A 651 -16.91 45.78 31.36
N LYS A 652 -17.79 44.97 30.75
CA LYS A 652 -19.05 44.54 31.40
C LYS A 652 -19.31 43.07 31.14
N SER A 653 -19.45 42.32 32.23
CA SER A 653 -19.98 40.95 32.24
C SER A 653 -21.51 40.99 32.27
N LEU A 654 -22.16 39.91 31.81
CA LEU A 654 -23.19 39.23 32.60
C LEU A 654 -23.46 37.81 32.07
N SER A 655 -23.88 36.93 32.97
CA SER A 655 -24.12 35.49 32.76
C SER A 655 -25.59 35.15 32.52
N LEU A 656 -25.92 33.92 32.08
CA LEU A 656 -27.06 33.13 32.59
C LEU A 656 -27.01 31.64 32.18
N GLN A 657 -27.87 30.81 32.80
CA GLN A 657 -27.83 29.34 32.78
C GLN A 657 -28.83 28.65 31.82
N PRO A 658 -28.60 27.37 31.44
CA PRO A 658 -29.48 26.61 30.53
C PRO A 658 -30.76 26.04 31.18
N ARG A 659 -31.79 25.79 30.37
CA ARG A 659 -33.05 25.10 30.75
C ARG A 659 -33.41 23.92 29.83
N LYS A 660 -34.45 23.16 30.20
CA LYS A 660 -34.76 21.79 29.72
C LYS A 660 -36.22 21.60 29.27
N ARG A 661 -36.41 20.73 28.26
CA ARG A 661 -37.41 19.61 28.16
C ARG A 661 -38.87 19.78 27.59
N ILE A 662 -39.08 19.15 26.40
CA ILE A 662 -40.18 18.26 25.90
C ILE A 662 -41.62 18.81 25.52
N PRO A 663 -42.53 18.07 24.81
CA PRO A 663 -43.28 18.62 23.63
C PRO A 663 -44.79 18.22 23.50
N LYS A 664 -45.41 18.48 22.31
CA LYS A 664 -46.41 17.66 21.53
C LYS A 664 -46.81 18.43 20.23
N ASN A 665 -47.10 17.83 19.06
CA ASN A 665 -48.31 17.08 18.59
C ASN A 665 -49.61 17.90 18.66
N ASP A 666 -50.59 17.86 17.73
CA ASP A 666 -51.06 16.87 16.72
C ASP A 666 -51.74 17.62 15.52
N LYS A 667 -52.16 17.11 14.33
CA LYS A 667 -52.84 15.87 13.84
C LYS A 667 -52.56 15.70 12.31
N LYS A 668 -52.47 14.49 11.70
CA LYS A 668 -53.54 13.58 11.14
C LYS A 668 -54.37 14.16 9.97
N VAL A 669 -54.82 13.40 8.96
CA VAL A 669 -55.65 12.16 8.95
C VAL A 669 -55.29 11.27 7.72
N GLU A 670 -54.79 10.03 7.88
CA GLU A 670 -55.46 8.68 7.93
C GLU A 670 -55.84 8.08 6.55
N ASP A 671 -55.81 6.76 6.32
CA ASP A 671 -55.06 5.60 6.89
C ASP A 671 -54.97 4.52 5.73
N THR A 672 -55.14 3.18 5.75
CA THR A 672 -55.53 2.14 6.73
C THR A 672 -55.15 0.72 6.23
N ASP A 673 -54.59 -0.11 7.13
CA ASP A 673 -54.89 -1.53 7.47
C ASP A 673 -55.26 -2.65 6.45
N ALA A 674 -55.06 -3.96 6.73
CA ALA A 674 -54.16 -4.67 7.67
C ALA A 674 -54.26 -6.22 7.55
N ILE A 675 -53.36 -6.94 8.26
CA ILE A 675 -53.49 -8.31 8.82
C ILE A 675 -53.36 -9.54 7.89
N SER A 676 -52.77 -10.60 8.47
CA SER A 676 -52.34 -11.86 7.84
C SER A 676 -53.21 -13.09 8.17
N LYS A 677 -53.20 -14.15 7.32
CA LYS A 677 -53.38 -15.57 7.76
C LYS A 677 -52.93 -16.63 6.72
N ARG A 678 -52.64 -17.83 7.23
CA ARG A 678 -52.08 -19.03 6.56
C ARG A 678 -53.00 -19.67 5.51
N ARG A 679 -52.43 -20.29 4.44
CA ARG A 679 -52.59 -21.75 4.16
C ARG A 679 -51.52 -22.33 3.19
N ARG A 680 -51.59 -23.65 2.95
CA ARG A 680 -50.53 -24.56 2.45
C ARG A 680 -50.69 -24.95 0.97
N LYS A 681 -49.59 -25.47 0.37
CA LYS A 681 -49.48 -26.51 -0.70
C LYS A 681 -50.07 -26.16 -2.09
N LEU A 682 -49.77 -26.86 -3.20
CA LEU A 682 -48.61 -27.64 -3.71
C LEU A 682 -48.97 -28.12 -5.15
N ASN A 683 -48.02 -28.71 -5.90
CA ASN A 683 -48.16 -29.40 -7.20
C ASN A 683 -48.26 -28.44 -8.42
N TYR A 684 -47.90 -28.84 -9.65
CA TYR A 684 -47.41 -30.15 -10.15
C TYR A 684 -46.22 -29.99 -11.11
N LEU A 685 -45.63 -31.11 -11.56
CA LEU A 685 -44.42 -31.24 -12.37
C LEU A 685 -44.74 -32.02 -13.67
N GLU A 686 -44.04 -31.70 -14.78
CA GLU A 686 -43.81 -32.48 -16.02
C GLU A 686 -44.94 -33.29 -16.71
N GLU A 687 -45.00 -33.18 -18.04
CA GLU A 687 -44.80 -34.25 -19.05
C GLU A 687 -45.20 -33.73 -20.46
N THR A 688 -44.79 -34.28 -21.61
CA THR A 688 -43.97 -35.48 -21.91
C THR A 688 -43.04 -35.26 -23.12
N THR A 689 -42.12 -36.23 -23.32
CA THR A 689 -41.18 -36.36 -24.45
C THR A 689 -41.81 -36.75 -25.80
N LYS A 690 -41.06 -36.54 -26.90
CA LYS A 690 -40.62 -37.63 -27.81
C LYS A 690 -39.60 -37.19 -28.88
N SER A 691 -38.93 -38.18 -29.46
CA SER A 691 -37.75 -38.07 -30.35
C SER A 691 -38.07 -38.42 -31.81
N TYR A 692 -37.09 -38.24 -32.72
CA TYR A 692 -36.57 -39.33 -33.56
C TYR A 692 -35.21 -38.98 -34.19
N ASN A 693 -34.40 -40.00 -34.50
CA ASN A 693 -33.10 -39.91 -35.18
C ASN A 693 -33.22 -40.27 -36.67
N GLN A 694 -32.25 -39.90 -37.53
CA GLN A 694 -31.15 -40.80 -37.99
C GLN A 694 -30.38 -40.18 -39.19
N SER A 695 -29.31 -40.84 -39.67
CA SER A 695 -28.26 -40.25 -40.53
C SER A 695 -27.56 -41.26 -41.46
N SER A 696 -27.18 -40.84 -42.67
CA SER A 696 -26.20 -41.51 -43.56
C SER A 696 -25.83 -40.61 -44.76
N SER A 697 -24.81 -40.86 -45.59
CA SER A 697 -23.37 -41.07 -45.34
C SER A 697 -22.60 -41.20 -46.68
N VAL A 698 -21.35 -40.71 -46.81
CA VAL A 698 -20.27 -41.21 -47.71
C VAL A 698 -18.95 -40.46 -47.41
N SER A 699 -17.80 -41.05 -47.80
CA SER A 699 -16.40 -40.66 -47.49
C SER A 699 -15.79 -39.65 -48.50
N SER A 700 -14.51 -39.18 -48.43
CA SER A 700 -13.31 -39.67 -47.74
C SER A 700 -12.23 -38.58 -47.51
N GLU A 701 -11.13 -38.99 -46.86
CA GLU A 701 -9.83 -38.32 -46.66
C GLU A 701 -9.80 -37.09 -45.73
N GLY A 702 -8.64 -36.84 -45.08
CA GLY A 702 -8.56 -35.93 -43.93
C GLY A 702 -7.19 -35.27 -43.72
N ARG A 703 -7.13 -34.39 -42.70
CA ARG A 703 -5.90 -33.76 -42.19
C ARG A 703 -5.97 -33.60 -40.67
N GLU A 704 -4.84 -33.83 -40.01
CA GLU A 704 -4.72 -33.73 -38.56
C GLU A 704 -4.85 -32.28 -38.07
N LEU A 705 -5.73 -32.05 -37.09
CA LEU A 705 -5.68 -30.84 -36.27
C LEU A 705 -4.64 -31.05 -35.16
N LYS A 706 -3.45 -30.46 -35.32
CA LYS A 706 -2.39 -30.50 -34.31
C LYS A 706 -2.81 -29.71 -33.06
N GLU A 707 -3.23 -30.43 -32.03
CA GLU A 707 -3.53 -29.84 -30.72
C GLU A 707 -2.27 -29.27 -30.04
N ASN A 708 -2.45 -28.20 -29.28
CA ASN A 708 -1.36 -27.47 -28.63
C ASN A 708 -0.77 -28.27 -27.45
N LYS A 709 0.36 -28.98 -27.68
CA LYS A 709 1.11 -29.74 -26.66
C LYS A 709 1.37 -28.96 -25.36
N VAL A 710 1.53 -27.63 -25.43
CA VAL A 710 1.66 -26.74 -24.26
C VAL A 710 0.51 -26.91 -23.27
N LYS A 711 -0.73 -27.04 -23.75
CA LYS A 711 -1.93 -27.19 -22.90
C LYS A 711 -1.97 -28.56 -22.21
N PHE A 712 -1.46 -29.60 -22.84
CA PHE A 712 -1.34 -30.94 -22.25
C PHE A 712 -0.23 -31.00 -21.18
N MET A 713 0.92 -30.38 -21.45
CA MET A 713 2.04 -30.34 -20.51
C MET A 713 1.72 -29.53 -19.24
N ALA A 714 0.94 -28.45 -19.35
CA ALA A 714 0.48 -27.69 -18.18
C ALA A 714 -0.32 -28.56 -17.19
N THR A 715 -1.22 -29.40 -17.68
CA THR A 715 -2.00 -30.34 -16.85
C THR A 715 -1.11 -31.44 -16.27
N GLN A 716 -0.15 -31.97 -17.04
CA GLN A 716 0.75 -33.02 -16.58
C GLN A 716 1.78 -32.51 -15.54
N LEU A 717 2.14 -31.23 -15.57
CA LEU A 717 3.00 -30.60 -14.55
C LEU A 717 2.32 -30.54 -13.18
N LEU A 718 1.01 -30.22 -13.13
CA LEU A 718 0.26 -30.18 -11.87
C LEU A 718 0.24 -31.55 -11.18
N ALA A 719 -0.07 -32.62 -11.91
CA ALA A 719 -0.07 -33.98 -11.37
C ALA A 719 1.31 -34.40 -10.79
N LYS A 720 2.40 -34.10 -11.52
CA LYS A 720 3.76 -34.48 -11.09
C LYS A 720 4.24 -33.77 -9.82
N PHE A 721 3.65 -32.64 -9.42
CA PHE A 721 3.95 -32.00 -8.14
C PHE A 721 3.28 -32.69 -6.93
N GLU A 722 2.25 -33.50 -7.13
CA GLU A 722 1.58 -34.23 -6.06
C GLU A 722 2.28 -35.58 -5.79
N ASP A 723 2.57 -36.36 -6.83
CA ASP A 723 3.24 -37.68 -6.73
C ASP A 723 4.68 -37.62 -6.17
N SER A 724 5.43 -36.54 -6.48
CA SER A 724 6.88 -36.46 -6.21
C SER A 724 7.26 -36.33 -4.72
N THR A 725 6.31 -36.43 -3.79
CA THR A 725 6.55 -36.33 -2.34
C THR A 725 6.62 -37.70 -1.62
N ALA A 726 6.49 -38.81 -2.35
CA ALA A 726 6.24 -40.14 -1.76
C ALA A 726 7.22 -41.27 -2.15
N SER A 727 8.50 -41.02 -2.47
CA SER A 727 9.54 -42.08 -2.45
C SER A 727 11.01 -41.62 -2.47
N CYS A 728 11.76 -41.90 -1.41
CA CYS A 728 13.13 -42.41 -1.46
C CYS A 728 13.59 -42.83 -0.04
N SER A 729 14.23 -44.00 0.10
CA SER A 729 14.73 -44.47 1.39
C SER A 729 16.10 -45.15 1.28
N LEU A 730 17.01 -44.77 2.20
CA LEU A 730 18.23 -45.48 2.61
C LEU A 730 19.29 -45.83 1.53
N ARG A 731 20.42 -45.11 1.58
CA ARG A 731 21.74 -45.70 1.83
C ARG A 731 22.68 -44.66 2.47
N ARG A 732 23.68 -45.13 3.24
CA ARG A 732 24.67 -44.31 3.98
C ARG A 732 26.08 -44.69 3.56
N GLN A 733 27.00 -43.73 3.50
CA GLN A 733 28.31 -43.69 4.19
C GLN A 733 29.00 -42.31 3.86
N PRO A 734 30.11 -41.88 4.51
CA PRO A 734 30.27 -40.48 4.88
C PRO A 734 31.55 -39.80 4.37
N SER A 735 31.70 -38.49 4.62
CA SER A 735 32.95 -37.92 5.17
C SER A 735 32.83 -36.42 5.58
N ILE A 736 33.77 -35.99 6.42
CA ILE A 736 34.16 -34.61 6.81
C ILE A 736 33.05 -33.61 7.20
N LYS A 737 32.93 -33.33 8.51
CA LYS A 737 32.40 -32.05 9.03
C LYS A 737 33.40 -30.92 8.77
N ARG A 738 32.91 -29.72 8.42
CA ARG A 738 33.53 -28.44 8.81
C ARG A 738 32.49 -27.61 9.56
N GLU A 739 32.86 -27.10 10.72
CA GLU A 739 31.95 -26.32 11.57
C GLU A 739 32.12 -24.82 11.25
N PHE A 740 31.01 -24.08 11.24
CA PHE A 740 30.96 -22.64 11.00
C PHE A 740 30.41 -21.92 12.25
N PRO A 741 30.79 -20.65 12.51
CA PRO A 741 30.37 -19.94 13.72
C PRO A 741 28.86 -19.80 13.87
N GLN A 742 28.37 -19.91 15.11
CA GLN A 742 26.94 -19.81 15.45
C GLN A 742 26.49 -18.34 15.57
N THR A 743 26.22 -17.69 14.45
CA THR A 743 25.53 -16.38 14.42
C THR A 743 24.01 -16.58 14.34
N LEU A 744 23.28 -15.89 15.22
CA LEU A 744 21.81 -15.92 15.38
C LEU A 744 21.05 -16.06 14.05
N GLY A 745 20.25 -17.13 13.92
CA GLY A 745 19.37 -17.36 12.78
C GLY A 745 18.23 -18.31 13.12
N ASP A 746 17.07 -18.07 12.52
CA ASP A 746 15.81 -18.75 12.84
C ASP A 746 15.93 -20.28 12.83
N VAL A 747 15.66 -20.90 13.98
CA VAL A 747 15.59 -22.36 14.15
C VAL A 747 14.14 -22.82 14.26
N CYS A 748 13.87 -23.98 13.67
CA CYS A 748 12.56 -24.62 13.68
C CYS A 748 12.20 -25.04 15.10
N HIS A 749 11.06 -24.56 15.63
CA HIS A 749 10.64 -24.93 16.97
C HIS A 749 10.45 -26.45 17.12
N ALA A 750 9.98 -27.13 16.08
CA ALA A 750 9.74 -28.58 16.09
C ALA A 750 11.01 -29.43 15.94
N CYS A 751 11.85 -29.20 14.92
CA CYS A 751 13.00 -30.06 14.62
C CYS A 751 14.37 -29.49 15.05
N LYS A 752 14.40 -28.27 15.61
CA LYS A 752 15.58 -27.51 16.07
C LYS A 752 16.68 -27.23 15.02
N LYS A 753 16.46 -27.58 13.74
CA LYS A 753 17.33 -27.21 12.60
C LYS A 753 17.01 -25.81 12.10
N ARG A 754 17.97 -25.13 11.46
CA ARG A 754 17.79 -23.82 10.81
C ARG A 754 16.68 -23.86 9.75
N VAL A 755 15.87 -22.81 9.67
CA VAL A 755 14.82 -22.63 8.64
C VAL A 755 15.24 -21.53 7.68
N PHE A 756 15.19 -21.79 6.38
CA PHE A 756 15.42 -20.75 5.37
C PHE A 756 14.13 -19.97 5.08
N VAL A 757 14.24 -18.69 4.75
CA VAL A 757 13.08 -17.77 4.65
C VAL A 757 11.99 -18.27 3.69
N VAL A 758 12.38 -18.96 2.61
CA VAL A 758 11.47 -19.57 1.61
C VAL A 758 10.62 -20.72 2.18
N GLU A 759 11.14 -21.43 3.19
CA GLU A 759 10.49 -22.56 3.85
C GLU A 759 9.77 -22.16 5.16
N ARG A 760 9.99 -20.92 5.62
CA ARG A 760 9.65 -20.44 6.96
C ARG A 760 8.16 -20.12 7.11
N LEU A 761 7.42 -21.07 7.66
CA LEU A 761 6.11 -20.78 8.27
C LEU A 761 6.33 -20.16 9.66
N SER A 762 5.48 -19.20 10.02
CA SER A 762 5.53 -18.53 11.32
C SER A 762 4.14 -18.51 11.96
N ALA A 763 4.06 -18.90 13.23
CA ALA A 763 2.83 -19.01 14.02
C ALA A 763 3.14 -18.77 15.51
N GLU A 764 2.32 -17.98 16.20
CA GLU A 764 2.47 -17.65 17.64
C GLU A 764 3.89 -17.28 18.10
N GLY A 765 4.62 -16.52 17.26
CA GLY A 765 6.00 -16.10 17.56
C GLY A 765 7.10 -17.13 17.25
N PHE A 766 6.74 -18.34 16.81
CA PHE A 766 7.68 -19.42 16.49
C PHE A 766 7.78 -19.69 14.98
N HIS A 767 8.94 -20.22 14.56
CA HIS A 767 9.25 -20.57 13.18
C HIS A 767 9.26 -22.08 12.97
N PHE A 768 8.79 -22.53 11.80
CA PHE A 768 8.71 -23.94 11.41
C PHE A 768 9.05 -24.12 9.93
N HIS A 769 9.71 -25.22 9.58
CA HIS A 769 9.71 -25.71 8.19
C HIS A 769 8.29 -26.10 7.77
N ARG A 770 7.94 -25.93 6.49
CA ARG A 770 6.67 -26.42 5.92
C ARG A 770 6.36 -27.87 6.27
N GLU A 771 7.34 -28.77 6.20
CA GLU A 771 7.18 -30.19 6.53
C GLU A 771 6.93 -30.46 8.02
N CYS A 772 7.45 -29.61 8.91
CA CYS A 772 7.30 -29.74 10.36
C CYS A 772 5.99 -29.11 10.88
N PHE A 773 5.27 -28.35 10.05
CA PHE A 773 4.06 -27.64 10.44
C PHE A 773 2.84 -28.59 10.37
N ARG A 774 2.80 -29.56 11.29
CA ARG A 774 1.83 -30.65 11.34
C ARG A 774 1.06 -30.67 12.67
N CYS A 775 -0.11 -31.29 12.66
CA CYS A 775 -0.87 -31.59 13.88
C CYS A 775 -0.15 -32.68 14.68
N GLU A 776 0.10 -32.48 15.98
CA GLU A 776 0.72 -33.48 16.85
C GLU A 776 -0.02 -34.83 16.80
N THR A 777 -1.35 -34.80 16.95
CA THR A 777 -2.19 -36.00 17.10
C THR A 777 -2.29 -36.86 15.84
N CYS A 778 -2.45 -36.25 14.66
CA CYS A 778 -2.68 -36.98 13.40
C CYS A 778 -1.62 -36.79 12.32
N ARG A 779 -0.57 -35.98 12.60
CA ARG A 779 0.54 -35.63 11.68
C ARG A 779 0.13 -35.06 10.31
N ALA A 780 -1.14 -34.72 10.11
CA ALA A 780 -1.62 -34.03 8.93
C ALA A 780 -0.96 -32.64 8.80
N PRO A 781 -0.56 -32.21 7.58
CA PRO A 781 0.00 -30.88 7.35
C PRO A 781 -1.04 -29.80 7.62
N LEU A 782 -0.65 -28.79 8.39
CA LEU A 782 -1.51 -27.67 8.74
C LEU A 782 -1.34 -26.54 7.73
N ARG A 783 -2.39 -25.76 7.51
CA ARG A 783 -2.33 -24.51 6.72
C ARG A 783 -2.24 -23.31 7.67
N GLN A 784 -1.62 -22.22 7.20
CA GLN A 784 -1.57 -20.97 7.97
C GLN A 784 -3.00 -20.42 8.16
N GLY A 785 -3.39 -20.06 9.39
CA GLY A 785 -4.80 -19.78 9.77
C GLY A 785 -5.71 -21.02 9.97
N GLY A 786 -5.24 -22.22 9.62
CA GLY A 786 -5.96 -23.49 9.79
C GLY A 786 -5.65 -24.28 11.07
N HIS A 787 -4.74 -23.78 11.90
CA HIS A 787 -4.18 -24.46 13.08
C HIS A 787 -4.69 -23.87 14.40
N CYS A 788 -4.44 -24.60 15.49
CA CYS A 788 -4.54 -24.12 16.86
C CYS A 788 -3.24 -24.47 17.60
N PHE A 789 -2.74 -23.56 18.44
CA PHE A 789 -1.50 -23.72 19.18
C PHE A 789 -1.78 -23.90 20.68
N HIS A 790 -1.00 -24.74 21.36
CA HIS A 790 -1.07 -24.93 22.81
C HIS A 790 0.11 -24.21 23.47
N SER A 791 -0.13 -23.01 24.00
CA SER A 791 0.90 -22.11 24.54
C SER A 791 1.76 -22.74 25.66
N GLU A 792 1.17 -23.62 26.47
CA GLU A 792 1.85 -24.29 27.59
C GLU A 792 2.75 -25.45 27.16
N GLU A 793 2.60 -25.97 25.94
CA GLU A 793 3.38 -27.12 25.44
C GLU A 793 4.21 -26.84 24.19
N GLY A 794 4.00 -25.69 23.53
CA GLY A 794 4.63 -25.37 22.24
C GLY A 794 4.08 -26.17 21.04
N LYS A 795 2.96 -26.87 21.21
CA LYS A 795 2.47 -27.87 20.24
C LYS A 795 1.36 -27.35 19.32
N LEU A 796 1.37 -27.84 18.08
CA LEU A 796 0.42 -27.50 17.02
C LEU A 796 -0.65 -28.59 16.85
N TYR A 797 -1.90 -28.17 16.66
CA TYR A 797 -3.06 -29.04 16.46
C TYR A 797 -3.91 -28.54 15.29
N CYS A 798 -4.66 -29.45 14.65
CA CYS A 798 -5.78 -29.05 13.81
C CYS A 798 -7.00 -28.72 14.69
N LYS A 799 -7.96 -27.96 14.14
CA LYS A 799 -9.15 -27.48 14.87
C LYS A 799 -9.95 -28.62 15.53
N LEU A 800 -10.01 -29.80 14.90
CA LEU A 800 -10.70 -30.99 15.42
C LEU A 800 -10.02 -31.56 16.68
N HIS A 801 -8.74 -31.92 16.60
CA HIS A 801 -8.01 -32.49 17.74
C HIS A 801 -7.85 -31.49 18.90
N PHE A 802 -7.76 -30.19 18.61
CA PHE A 802 -7.76 -29.15 19.65
C PHE A 802 -9.11 -29.06 20.38
N ALA A 803 -10.23 -29.20 19.67
CA ALA A 803 -11.56 -29.25 20.27
C ALA A 803 -11.78 -30.53 21.09
N GLN A 804 -11.38 -31.69 20.57
CA GLN A 804 -11.43 -32.98 21.29
C GLN A 804 -10.60 -32.93 22.59
N ARG A 805 -9.38 -32.39 22.55
CA ARG A 805 -8.55 -32.20 23.74
C ARG A 805 -9.21 -31.29 24.78
N LYS A 806 -9.84 -30.18 24.34
CA LYS A 806 -10.63 -29.30 25.25
C LYS A 806 -11.89 -29.95 25.81
N SER A 807 -12.39 -31.03 25.20
CA SER A 807 -13.46 -31.85 25.77
C SER A 807 -12.93 -32.77 26.88
N LEU A 808 -11.81 -33.45 26.64
CA LEU A 808 -11.17 -34.34 27.62
C LEU A 808 -10.74 -33.59 28.90
N VAL A 809 -10.19 -32.38 28.76
CA VAL A 809 -9.79 -31.52 29.90
C VAL A 809 -10.99 -31.04 30.74
N LYS A 810 -12.23 -31.09 30.22
CA LYS A 810 -13.45 -30.78 31.00
C LYS A 810 -13.99 -31.96 31.81
N ASN A 811 -13.70 -33.19 31.41
CA ASN A 811 -14.16 -34.41 32.08
C ASN A 811 -12.96 -35.05 32.83
N GLY A 812 -12.46 -34.35 33.84
CA GLY A 812 -11.17 -34.67 34.45
C GLY A 812 -11.11 -35.99 35.23
N ARG A 813 -10.25 -36.90 34.77
CA ARG A 813 -9.44 -37.81 35.60
C ARG A 813 -8.09 -38.02 34.94
N THR A 814 -7.01 -37.79 35.68
CA THR A 814 -5.63 -38.00 35.21
C THR A 814 -5.04 -39.17 36.00
N GLU A 815 -5.14 -40.37 35.46
CA GLU A 815 -4.48 -41.55 36.03
C GLU A 815 -3.07 -41.68 35.46
N THR A 816 -2.08 -41.18 36.22
CA THR A 816 -0.66 -41.29 35.89
C THR A 816 -0.08 -42.62 36.33
N LEU A 817 -0.10 -43.61 35.44
CA LEU A 817 0.73 -44.82 35.57
C LEU A 817 2.19 -44.48 35.25
N HIS A 818 2.97 -44.10 36.27
CA HIS A 818 4.42 -44.05 36.19
C HIS A 818 5.02 -45.42 36.53
N THR A 819 5.79 -45.99 35.62
CA THR A 819 6.73 -47.07 35.95
C THR A 819 7.91 -46.47 36.72
N THR A 820 8.35 -47.16 37.78
CA THR A 820 9.24 -46.63 38.83
C THR A 820 10.74 -46.77 38.51
N CYS A 821 11.58 -45.91 39.13
CA CYS A 821 12.86 -46.31 39.72
C CYS A 821 13.43 -45.26 40.71
N ASN A 822 14.16 -45.77 41.70
CA ASN A 822 14.55 -45.23 43.02
C ASN A 822 15.32 -43.89 43.18
N ASP A 823 15.11 -43.34 44.39
CA ASP A 823 16.05 -42.75 45.39
C ASP A 823 16.94 -41.52 45.12
N GLY A 824 17.04 -40.70 46.19
CA GLY A 824 18.12 -39.74 46.46
C GLY A 824 17.70 -38.26 46.48
N SER A 825 17.87 -37.46 47.54
CA SER A 825 17.74 -37.64 49.01
C SER A 825 18.00 -36.27 49.71
N HIS A 826 17.72 -36.18 51.01
CA HIS A 826 18.21 -35.15 51.97
C HIS A 826 17.70 -33.68 51.96
N HIS A 827 17.14 -33.30 53.12
CA HIS A 827 17.10 -31.99 53.80
C HIS A 827 16.49 -30.74 53.10
N GLY A 828 15.87 -29.80 53.84
CA GLY A 828 15.47 -29.84 55.25
C GLY A 828 15.39 -28.48 55.94
N SER A 829 14.33 -28.29 56.75
CA SER A 829 14.09 -27.21 57.74
C SER A 829 13.69 -25.81 57.23
N SER A 830 13.05 -24.92 58.04
CA SER A 830 12.04 -25.09 59.12
C SER A 830 11.54 -23.70 59.57
N TRP A 831 10.47 -23.68 60.39
CA TRP A 831 9.96 -22.59 61.24
C TRP A 831 9.11 -21.49 60.60
N THR A 832 8.25 -20.93 61.46
CA THR A 832 7.07 -20.11 61.14
C THR A 832 7.06 -18.81 62.01
N PRO A 833 5.94 -18.19 62.48
CA PRO A 833 5.63 -16.81 62.10
C PRO A 833 5.48 -15.85 63.31
N GLU A 834 4.61 -14.82 63.18
CA GLU A 834 4.11 -13.81 64.17
C GLU A 834 4.76 -12.40 64.13
N SER A 835 4.08 -11.28 64.44
CA SER A 835 2.65 -10.88 64.46
C SER A 835 2.49 -9.35 64.79
N HIS A 836 1.24 -8.86 64.99
CA HIS A 836 0.83 -7.49 65.48
C HIS A 836 1.07 -6.28 64.53
N GLU A 837 0.38 -5.11 64.57
CA GLU A 837 -0.94 -4.53 64.99
C GLU A 837 -0.71 -2.99 65.17
N ASP A 838 -1.65 -2.04 65.08
CA ASP A 838 -3.10 -2.01 64.72
C ASP A 838 -3.40 -0.82 63.74
N HIS A 839 -4.08 0.33 63.97
CA HIS A 839 -4.87 0.90 65.09
C HIS A 839 -5.95 1.95 64.67
N LEU A 840 -6.72 2.42 65.67
CA LEU A 840 -8.00 3.18 65.65
C LEU A 840 -7.99 4.66 65.20
N GLN A 841 -9.17 5.15 64.74
CA GLN A 841 -9.86 6.31 65.36
C GLN A 841 -11.38 6.38 65.01
N ALA A 842 -12.18 7.13 65.79
CA ALA A 842 -13.66 7.17 65.70
C ALA A 842 -14.28 8.42 66.37
N GLU A 843 -15.54 8.76 66.04
CA GLU A 843 -16.49 9.61 66.82
C GLU A 843 -17.88 9.61 66.11
N SER A 844 -19.05 9.87 66.73
CA SER A 844 -19.43 10.18 68.13
C SER A 844 -20.77 9.48 68.50
N ALA A 845 -21.68 10.06 69.33
CA ALA A 845 -22.87 9.35 69.86
C ALA A 845 -24.09 10.22 70.26
N GLY A 846 -25.30 9.61 70.24
CA GLY A 846 -26.57 10.13 70.81
C GLY A 846 -27.76 9.18 70.55
N ILE A 847 -28.19 8.26 71.45
CA ILE A 847 -28.95 8.47 72.72
C ILE A 847 -30.36 9.02 72.40
N LEU A 848 -31.51 8.38 72.66
CA LEU A 848 -32.01 7.38 73.65
C LEU A 848 -32.67 6.13 72.95
N SER A 849 -33.32 5.10 73.54
CA SER A 849 -33.63 4.62 74.93
C SER A 849 -34.07 3.13 74.96
N CYS A 850 -34.00 2.49 76.15
CA CYS A 850 -34.89 1.44 76.71
C CYS A 850 -35.37 0.22 75.88
N VAL A 851 -34.61 -0.90 75.93
CA VAL A 851 -35.12 -2.25 76.28
C VAL A 851 -34.04 -3.03 77.06
N LYS A 852 -34.40 -3.71 78.16
CA LYS A 852 -33.70 -4.91 78.67
C LYS A 852 -34.71 -6.07 78.58
N ARG A 853 -34.53 -7.18 77.85
CA ARG A 853 -33.40 -8.11 77.61
C ARG A 853 -33.68 -9.43 78.36
N SER A 854 -34.26 -10.41 77.66
CA SER A 854 -34.05 -11.82 77.98
C SER A 854 -34.27 -12.75 76.77
N LEU A 855 -33.20 -13.44 76.38
CA LEU A 855 -33.11 -14.79 75.79
C LEU A 855 -33.78 -15.16 74.42
N CYS A 856 -32.87 -15.38 73.45
CA CYS A 856 -32.77 -16.56 72.56
C CYS A 856 -33.52 -16.63 71.20
N TRP A 857 -32.90 -17.42 70.30
CA TRP A 857 -33.28 -17.82 68.93
C TRP A 857 -33.33 -16.74 67.83
N PRO A 858 -32.31 -16.68 66.93
CA PRO A 858 -32.34 -15.80 65.75
C PRO A 858 -33.09 -16.43 64.58
N LEU A 859 -34.38 -16.13 64.44
CA LEU A 859 -35.10 -16.25 63.16
C LEU A 859 -34.55 -15.21 62.17
N HIS A 860 -33.75 -15.64 61.18
CA HIS A 860 -33.34 -14.76 60.08
C HIS A 860 -33.45 -15.38 58.67
N VAL A 861 -34.31 -16.40 58.53
CA VAL A 861 -34.73 -16.95 57.22
C VAL A 861 -35.93 -16.14 56.70
N SER A 862 -35.65 -14.97 56.11
CA SER A 862 -36.68 -14.14 55.46
C SER A 862 -36.14 -13.21 54.37
N GLN A 863 -35.06 -12.46 54.61
CA GLN A 863 -34.55 -11.49 53.64
C GLN A 863 -33.81 -12.10 52.44
N THR A 864 -33.14 -13.25 52.59
CA THR A 864 -32.42 -13.92 51.49
C THR A 864 -33.37 -14.48 50.43
N VAL A 865 -34.51 -15.04 50.83
CA VAL A 865 -35.49 -15.67 49.93
C VAL A 865 -36.10 -14.65 48.97
N CYS A 866 -36.46 -13.45 49.45
CA CYS A 866 -37.08 -12.40 48.63
C CYS A 866 -36.10 -11.71 47.66
N ALA A 867 -34.78 -11.86 47.83
CA ALA A 867 -33.77 -11.24 46.97
C ALA A 867 -33.48 -12.06 45.69
N VAL A 868 -33.66 -13.38 45.74
CA VAL A 868 -33.31 -14.28 44.62
C VAL A 868 -34.13 -14.00 43.34
N PRO A 869 -35.49 -13.85 43.37
CA PRO A 869 -36.27 -13.62 42.16
C PRO A 869 -35.85 -12.37 41.38
N ARG A 870 -35.52 -11.27 42.08
CA ARG A 870 -35.06 -10.02 41.43
C ARG A 870 -33.68 -10.16 40.78
N ARG A 871 -32.76 -10.91 41.40
CA ARG A 871 -31.43 -11.20 40.84
C ARG A 871 -31.51 -12.14 39.63
N VAL A 872 -32.34 -13.19 39.70
CA VAL A 872 -32.59 -14.09 38.56
C VAL A 872 -33.26 -13.35 37.40
N CYS A 873 -34.25 -12.51 37.67
CA CYS A 873 -34.94 -11.73 36.64
C CYS A 873 -34.02 -10.71 35.95
N THR A 874 -33.18 -9.98 36.70
CA THR A 874 -32.20 -9.04 36.10
C THR A 874 -31.08 -9.76 35.34
N TRP A 875 -30.60 -10.91 35.82
CA TRP A 875 -29.64 -11.75 35.08
C TRP A 875 -30.23 -12.30 33.77
N LEU A 876 -31.47 -12.81 33.82
CA LEU A 876 -32.21 -13.25 32.63
C LEU A 876 -32.42 -12.09 31.65
N HIS A 877 -32.84 -10.92 32.11
CA HIS A 877 -33.02 -9.75 31.25
C HIS A 877 -31.70 -9.30 30.59
N GLY A 878 -30.58 -9.37 31.32
CA GLY A 878 -29.24 -9.15 30.76
C GLY A 878 -28.86 -10.18 29.69
N LYS A 879 -29.12 -11.47 29.93
CA LYS A 879 -28.85 -12.56 28.97
C LYS A 879 -29.76 -12.50 27.75
N VAL A 880 -31.04 -12.19 27.90
CA VAL A 880 -31.99 -11.98 26.79
C VAL A 880 -31.63 -10.74 25.98
N SER A 881 -31.20 -9.65 26.62
CA SER A 881 -30.71 -8.46 25.91
C SER A 881 -29.44 -8.76 25.12
N ALA A 882 -28.48 -9.49 25.70
CA ALA A 882 -27.26 -9.91 25.01
C ALA A 882 -27.54 -10.86 23.83
N ALA A 883 -28.45 -11.83 24.01
CA ALA A 883 -28.89 -12.73 22.95
C ALA A 883 -29.63 -11.97 21.83
N ARG A 884 -30.47 -10.98 22.16
CA ARG A 884 -31.14 -10.12 21.18
C ARG A 884 -30.14 -9.30 20.36
N VAL A 885 -29.14 -8.70 21.00
CA VAL A 885 -28.07 -7.97 20.30
C VAL A 885 -27.29 -8.91 19.38
N HIS A 886 -26.85 -10.07 19.87
CA HIS A 886 -26.17 -11.08 19.05
C HIS A 886 -27.03 -11.54 17.84
N LEU A 887 -28.34 -11.74 18.03
CA LEU A 887 -29.25 -12.14 16.94
C LEU A 887 -29.50 -11.01 15.92
N MET A 888 -29.40 -9.74 16.32
CA MET A 888 -29.50 -8.61 15.39
C MET A 888 -28.17 -8.38 14.65
N ASP A 889 -27.05 -8.38 15.35
CA ASP A 889 -25.71 -8.15 14.79
C ASP A 889 -25.29 -9.24 13.78
N ASN A 890 -25.79 -10.47 13.95
CA ASN A 890 -25.48 -11.63 13.10
C ASN A 890 -26.70 -12.08 12.27
N ALA A 891 -27.72 -11.24 12.12
CA ALA A 891 -28.98 -11.61 11.45
C ALA A 891 -28.77 -12.08 9.99
N GLY A 892 -27.83 -11.46 9.27
CA GLY A 892 -27.49 -11.83 7.89
C GLY A 892 -26.85 -13.22 7.78
N ASP A 893 -25.95 -13.58 8.70
CA ASP A 893 -25.29 -14.89 8.71
C ASP A 893 -26.30 -16.02 9.01
N TYR A 894 -27.25 -15.78 9.91
CA TYR A 894 -28.33 -16.73 10.19
C TYR A 894 -29.34 -16.84 9.03
N ALA A 895 -29.63 -15.75 8.33
CA ALA A 895 -30.47 -15.78 7.13
C ALA A 895 -29.79 -16.60 6.01
N PHE A 896 -28.52 -16.31 5.70
CA PHE A 896 -27.74 -17.04 4.71
C PHE A 896 -27.61 -18.53 5.05
N LEU A 897 -27.37 -18.88 6.32
CA LEU A 897 -27.29 -20.26 6.76
C LEU A 897 -28.64 -21.00 6.69
N TYR A 898 -29.76 -20.29 6.89
CA TYR A 898 -31.10 -20.85 6.68
C TYR A 898 -31.43 -21.04 5.20
N GLU A 899 -31.08 -20.08 4.34
CA GLU A 899 -31.20 -20.23 2.87
C GLU A 899 -30.37 -21.42 2.37
N LEU A 900 -29.11 -21.52 2.79
CA LEU A 900 -28.20 -22.62 2.41
C LEU A 900 -28.75 -23.99 2.84
N LEU A 901 -29.34 -24.09 4.04
CA LEU A 901 -30.02 -25.32 4.49
C LEU A 901 -31.31 -25.60 3.73
N SER A 902 -32.08 -24.56 3.37
CA SER A 902 -33.35 -24.70 2.63
C SER A 902 -33.16 -25.24 1.21
N VAL A 903 -32.00 -24.98 0.59
CA VAL A 903 -31.63 -25.53 -0.72
C VAL A 903 -30.86 -26.86 -0.58
N GLY A 904 -29.95 -26.95 0.40
CA GLY A 904 -29.08 -28.12 0.58
C GLY A 904 -29.79 -29.38 1.07
N LEU A 905 -30.77 -29.25 1.97
CA LEU A 905 -31.48 -30.43 2.51
C LEU A 905 -32.35 -31.15 1.47
N PRO A 906 -33.17 -30.46 0.62
CA PRO A 906 -33.85 -31.10 -0.50
C PRO A 906 -32.88 -31.75 -1.49
N LEU A 907 -31.74 -31.10 -1.80
CA LEU A 907 -30.75 -31.65 -2.72
C LEU A 907 -30.15 -32.97 -2.20
N LEU A 908 -29.84 -33.04 -0.90
CA LEU A 908 -29.36 -34.26 -0.25
C LEU A 908 -30.42 -35.37 -0.20
N ALA A 909 -31.71 -35.03 -0.06
CA ALA A 909 -32.79 -36.00 -0.14
C ALA A 909 -32.92 -36.60 -1.55
N ILE A 910 -32.91 -35.76 -2.60
CA ILE A 910 -32.94 -36.19 -4.01
C ILE A 910 -31.72 -37.07 -4.34
N LEU A 911 -30.53 -36.69 -3.88
CA LEU A 911 -29.31 -37.49 -4.05
C LEU A 911 -29.39 -38.85 -3.32
N HIS A 912 -30.12 -38.92 -2.20
CA HIS A 912 -30.33 -40.18 -1.48
C HIS A 912 -31.35 -41.08 -2.18
N GLU A 913 -32.45 -40.54 -2.71
CA GLU A 913 -33.42 -41.29 -3.53
C GLU A 913 -32.77 -41.82 -4.82
N GLN A 914 -31.96 -40.99 -5.51
CA GLN A 914 -31.15 -41.43 -6.66
C GLN A 914 -30.20 -42.59 -6.29
N LEU A 915 -29.52 -42.50 -5.14
CA LEU A 915 -28.65 -43.57 -4.64
C LEU A 915 -29.40 -44.87 -4.33
N LEU A 916 -30.60 -44.77 -3.75
CA LEU A 916 -31.46 -45.93 -3.48
C LEU A 916 -32.01 -46.55 -4.77
N GLN A 917 -32.35 -45.73 -5.76
CA GLN A 917 -32.81 -46.19 -7.07
C GLN A 917 -31.71 -46.92 -7.84
N MET A 918 -30.48 -46.37 -7.85
CA MET A 918 -29.30 -47.07 -8.37
C MET A 918 -29.01 -48.39 -7.64
N TYR A 919 -29.38 -48.50 -6.36
CA TYR A 919 -29.24 -49.74 -5.58
C TYR A 919 -30.35 -50.77 -5.87
N ALA A 920 -31.54 -50.31 -6.27
CA ALA A 920 -32.68 -51.16 -6.60
C ALA A 920 -32.62 -51.71 -8.03
N GLU A 921 -31.96 -51.00 -8.95
CA GLU A 921 -31.73 -51.45 -10.34
C GLU A 921 -30.57 -52.45 -10.46
N ALA A 922 -29.86 -52.74 -9.37
CA ALA A 922 -28.73 -53.67 -9.31
C ALA A 922 -29.15 -55.10 -8.90
N GLU A 923 -29.62 -55.91 -9.85
CA GLU A 923 -29.85 -57.35 -9.62
C GLU A 923 -28.54 -58.13 -9.31
N PRO A 924 -28.63 -59.31 -8.65
CA PRO A 924 -27.70 -59.64 -7.57
C PRO A 924 -26.35 -60.20 -8.02
N PHE A 925 -25.27 -59.46 -7.73
CA PHE A 925 -23.92 -60.02 -7.69
C PHE A 925 -23.66 -60.79 -6.38
N ASN A 926 -23.06 -61.97 -6.50
CA ASN A 926 -22.87 -62.92 -5.40
C ASN A 926 -21.92 -62.36 -4.32
N LEU A 927 -22.44 -62.19 -3.10
CA LEU A 927 -21.76 -61.53 -1.97
C LEU A 927 -20.70 -62.38 -1.23
N GLN A 928 -20.57 -63.68 -1.54
CA GLN A 928 -19.63 -64.58 -0.86
C GLN A 928 -18.18 -64.05 -0.73
N PRO A 929 -17.56 -63.41 -1.75
CA PRO A 929 -16.20 -62.88 -1.61
C PRO A 929 -16.09 -61.73 -0.60
N LEU A 930 -17.12 -60.89 -0.50
CA LEU A 930 -17.14 -59.73 0.40
C LEU A 930 -17.31 -60.18 1.86
N GLN A 931 -18.14 -61.20 2.08
CA GLN A 931 -18.35 -61.78 3.41
C GLN A 931 -17.07 -62.46 3.93
N HIS A 932 -16.41 -63.27 3.10
CA HIS A 932 -15.15 -63.93 3.48
C HIS A 932 -14.03 -62.90 3.78
N TRP A 933 -13.98 -61.79 3.04
CA TRP A 933 -13.04 -60.70 3.31
C TRP A 933 -13.33 -59.99 4.64
N LEU A 934 -14.61 -59.73 4.97
CA LEU A 934 -15.04 -59.13 6.24
C LEU A 934 -14.75 -60.02 7.45
N GLU A 935 -14.94 -61.34 7.32
CA GLU A 935 -14.65 -62.30 8.39
C GLU A 935 -13.14 -62.37 8.71
N GLU A 936 -12.26 -62.40 7.68
CA GLU A 936 -10.80 -62.31 7.88
C GLU A 936 -10.36 -61.00 8.55
N HIS A 937 -10.95 -59.86 8.17
CA HIS A 937 -10.43 -58.54 8.54
C HIS A 937 -11.08 -57.93 9.80
N MET A 938 -12.19 -58.47 10.31
CA MET A 938 -12.85 -57.94 11.52
C MET A 938 -12.97 -58.94 12.70
N GLY A 939 -12.62 -60.22 12.53
CA GLY A 939 -12.76 -61.23 13.59
C GLY A 939 -11.96 -60.98 14.89
N HIS A 940 -10.94 -60.12 14.86
CA HIS A 940 -9.97 -59.94 15.96
C HIS A 940 -10.25 -58.80 16.96
N TRP A 941 -11.40 -58.12 16.90
CA TRP A 941 -11.67 -56.91 17.72
C TRP A 941 -12.98 -56.92 18.54
N VAL A 942 -13.62 -58.08 18.74
CA VAL A 942 -14.93 -58.17 19.43
C VAL A 942 -14.94 -59.12 20.65
N LEU A 943 -13.89 -59.90 20.91
CA LEU A 943 -13.81 -60.84 22.06
C LEU A 943 -12.45 -60.83 22.78
N ALA A 944 -12.13 -59.72 23.45
CA ALA A 944 -11.19 -59.64 24.58
C ALA A 944 -11.48 -58.37 25.40
#